data_AF-A0A7C3PMN3-F1
#
_entry.id   AF-A0A7C3PMN3-F1
#
_cell.length_a   1.000
_cell.length_b   1.000
_cell.length_c   1.000
_cell.angle_alpha   90.00
_cell.angle_beta   90.00
_cell.angle_gamma   90.00
#
_symmetry.space_group_name_H-M   'P 1'
#
loop_
_entity.id
_entity.type
_entity.pdbx_description
1 polymer ?
#
loop_
_entity_poly.entity_id
_entity_poly.type
_entity_poly.pdbx_seq_one_letter_code
_entity_poly.pdbx_strand_id
1 'polypeptide(L)'
;MPHPLESGTVRCFHSDGATKGTGFLVSDRLVVTCAHVIQTSDGTVQVQFVGQDKMISARVLPEYYRDPDHGDIAFLLLESTPENIIPLPLGDSRHSLSGSPFRAFGYPVIGNIMGIHARGEILGKVAENDQVLLQLRSSELNLGHSGAPVWDEKRNVVVGMVVSVFKTDASGKLRDTAFAIPSESLWQVCPEIQPSEISPYLGLNAFSEETAQFFFGRDTLVEKLINVLRGGCRFLAVFGPSGCGKSSVVRAGLLPALEKGQLPESQKWAQVKMRPADDPFMQMKNAGLNPIDVKEYLKSHPGMERMVLFIDQFEELFTLCPDDIRERFTRELALALEDPKLILILSMRDDFYSAFHSAASPLAESKFLRVENVPGVLTQDELMAMIERPAGVVGAAVEPGLGELIIKDLTHDGSVRSSSLPLLEFALTQLWIKRREGRLTHDAYREIGGVTGSLARWANDAYSELSETHRRVAEDLLTSLVHLGDESQGLPDTRRRRQIAELSASESQQHVMKHLADRRLIVADGNTVELIHDALLSEWDELKRWIRDNRHNLRLREKLADLSSQWEASGRKDVSLLYKGWRLREVVALSGKFTFTVLEQDFIAASIRAERRQRLHQIGTVLAYTALFIVIIVLGPGRWAYYEYLRQKVIRESPLAHLEGGEIIFGTDSSTRFEDEPALEKRKVDSFSIETMEVTNVHYRVCVEVDVCDEPKDTEFYDQRRFDLHPVVHVTLEQAETYCAWLGRRLPDTYEWELAARGRDGRPWPWDGDEFPTVNHANVILLLDSASNEWYAPTGTEQVGSYPLGRTPEGVYDLLGNVWEWTTTPMETAYIQRGGAWDSVMYRITNIRVSVDKQPDSAVGFRCAR
;
A
#
# COMPACT_ATOMS: atom_id res chain seq x y z
N MET A 1 47.24 -13.78 45.08
CA MET A 1 47.55 -12.34 44.94
C MET A 1 47.11 -11.64 46.22
N PRO A 2 47.84 -10.62 46.71
CA PRO A 2 47.37 -9.79 47.81
C PRO A 2 46.00 -9.17 47.47
N HIS A 3 45.18 -8.91 48.49
CA HIS A 3 43.86 -8.32 48.31
C HIS A 3 43.98 -6.93 47.63
N PRO A 4 43.03 -6.48 46.77
CA PRO A 4 43.11 -5.19 46.09
C PRO A 4 43.43 -4.03 47.04
N LEU A 5 42.75 -4.00 48.19
CA LEU A 5 43.00 -3.10 49.31
C LEU A 5 44.49 -3.01 49.69
N GLU A 6 45.18 -4.14 49.83
CA GLU A 6 46.60 -4.17 50.19
C GLU A 6 47.45 -3.65 49.03
N SER A 7 47.26 -4.18 47.82
CA SER A 7 48.06 -3.78 46.66
C SER A 7 47.94 -2.30 46.32
N GLY A 8 46.77 -1.69 46.48
CA GLY A 8 46.54 -0.27 46.18
C GLY A 8 46.93 0.67 47.31
N THR A 9 47.33 0.16 48.48
CA THR A 9 47.76 0.96 49.62
C THR A 9 49.27 1.21 49.58
N VAL A 10 49.68 2.43 49.93
CA VAL A 10 51.08 2.85 50.02
C VAL A 10 51.48 3.23 51.44
N ARG A 11 52.73 2.93 51.79
CA ARG A 11 53.42 3.46 52.96
C ARG A 11 54.07 4.78 52.60
N CYS A 12 53.79 5.83 53.37
CA CYS A 12 54.42 7.14 53.22
C CYS A 12 55.61 7.28 54.18
N PHE A 13 56.73 7.82 53.72
CA PHE A 13 57.98 7.93 54.49
C PHE A 13 58.38 9.39 54.78
N HIS A 14 59.07 9.58 55.90
CA HIS A 14 59.81 10.80 56.21
C HIS A 14 61.14 10.85 55.44
N SER A 15 61.74 12.03 55.33
CA SER A 15 63.10 12.21 54.78
C SER A 15 64.20 11.41 55.51
N ASP A 16 63.96 10.95 56.74
CA ASP A 16 64.90 10.13 57.53
C ASP A 16 64.65 8.61 57.39
N GLY A 17 63.67 8.21 56.57
CA GLY A 17 63.32 6.81 56.32
C GLY A 17 62.29 6.20 57.29
N ALA A 18 61.78 6.95 58.27
CA ALA A 18 60.71 6.48 59.16
C ALA A 18 59.32 6.50 58.46
N THR A 19 58.40 5.63 58.91
CA THR A 19 56.99 5.67 58.44
C THR A 19 56.29 6.91 58.95
N LYS A 20 55.71 7.71 58.05
CA LYS A 20 54.81 8.81 58.38
C LYS A 20 53.35 8.37 58.53
N GLY A 21 52.92 7.43 57.70
CA GLY A 21 51.54 6.94 57.70
C GLY A 21 51.20 6.19 56.42
N THR A 22 49.92 6.22 56.07
CA THR A 22 49.36 5.44 54.97
C THR A 22 48.76 6.36 53.90
N GLY A 23 48.79 5.94 52.65
CA GLY A 23 48.00 6.53 51.57
C GLY A 23 47.48 5.43 50.65
N PHE A 24 46.73 5.77 49.62
CA PHE A 24 46.29 4.79 48.62
C PHE A 24 46.10 5.40 47.25
N LEU A 25 46.31 4.58 46.21
CA LEU A 25 46.20 4.97 44.81
C LEU A 25 44.72 5.12 44.41
N VAL A 26 44.35 6.24 43.81
CA VAL A 26 42.97 6.58 43.42
C VAL A 26 42.82 6.88 41.92
N SER A 27 43.91 7.12 41.21
CA SER A 27 43.96 7.14 39.73
C SER A 27 45.30 6.57 39.26
N ASP A 28 45.55 6.52 37.94
CA ASP A 28 46.78 5.98 37.36
C ASP A 28 48.04 6.48 38.08
N ARG A 29 48.11 7.74 38.52
CA ARG A 29 49.30 8.30 39.19
C ARG A 29 49.00 9.10 40.46
N LEU A 30 47.74 9.16 40.90
CA LEU A 30 47.35 9.94 42.07
C LEU A 30 47.19 9.05 43.29
N VAL A 31 47.92 9.38 44.34
CA VAL A 31 47.76 8.82 45.69
C VAL A 31 47.11 9.86 46.58
N VAL A 32 46.18 9.45 47.44
CA VAL A 32 45.59 10.30 48.48
C VAL A 32 46.04 9.85 49.87
N THR A 33 46.26 10.80 50.77
CA THR A 33 46.61 10.59 52.17
C THR A 33 46.13 11.78 53.03
N CYS A 34 46.29 11.68 54.35
CA CYS A 34 46.03 12.79 55.25
C CYS A 34 47.11 13.87 55.16
N ALA A 35 46.72 15.14 55.23
CA ALA A 35 47.67 16.24 55.20
C ALA A 35 48.63 16.22 56.40
N HIS A 36 48.16 15.80 57.58
CA HIS A 36 48.98 15.65 58.78
C HIS A 36 49.98 14.48 58.69
N VAL A 37 49.78 13.52 57.78
CA VAL A 37 50.75 12.45 57.52
C VAL A 37 51.97 13.05 56.84
N ILE A 38 51.78 13.87 55.79
CA ILE A 38 52.90 14.44 55.03
C ILE A 38 53.45 15.75 55.62
N GLN A 39 52.63 16.55 56.31
CA GLN A 39 52.99 17.79 57.01
C GLN A 39 53.65 18.87 56.15
N THR A 40 53.47 18.82 54.83
CA THR A 40 53.97 19.82 53.87
C THR A 40 52.96 19.97 52.73
N SER A 41 52.74 21.20 52.27
CA SER A 41 51.82 21.53 51.17
C SER A 41 52.49 21.52 49.80
N ASP A 42 53.82 21.46 49.76
CA ASP A 42 54.63 21.34 48.56
C ASP A 42 55.82 20.35 48.77
N GLY A 43 56.55 20.07 47.68
CA GLY A 43 57.74 19.21 47.71
C GLY A 43 57.49 17.77 47.28
N THR A 44 58.41 16.88 47.66
CA THR A 44 58.42 15.47 47.25
C THR A 44 58.50 14.57 48.48
N VAL A 45 57.66 13.54 48.50
CA VAL A 45 57.65 12.48 49.51
C VAL A 45 57.99 11.14 48.87
N GLN A 46 58.54 10.23 49.66
CA GLN A 46 58.81 8.87 49.20
C GLN A 46 57.67 7.95 49.64
N VAL A 47 57.18 7.12 48.72
CA VAL A 47 56.13 6.13 48.97
C VAL A 47 56.54 4.73 48.52
N GLN A 48 55.94 3.70 49.12
CA GLN A 48 56.18 2.30 48.77
C GLN A 48 54.87 1.52 48.77
N PHE A 49 54.59 0.77 47.71
CA PHE A 49 53.44 -0.14 47.63
C PHE A 49 53.69 -1.46 48.38
N VAL A 50 52.61 -2.10 48.84
CA VAL A 50 52.69 -3.44 49.45
C VAL A 50 53.36 -4.43 48.49
N GLY A 51 54.38 -5.14 48.99
CA GLY A 51 55.08 -6.18 48.23
C GLY A 51 56.02 -5.65 47.14
N GLN A 52 56.28 -4.35 47.08
CA GLN A 52 57.26 -3.74 46.17
C GLN A 52 58.51 -3.30 46.93
N ASP A 53 59.69 -3.70 46.48
CA ASP A 53 60.96 -3.30 47.11
C ASP A 53 61.39 -1.87 46.76
N LYS A 54 60.81 -1.29 45.69
CA LYS A 54 61.20 0.01 45.15
C LYS A 54 60.41 1.15 45.79
N MET A 55 61.13 2.14 46.32
CA MET A 55 60.58 3.45 46.72
C MET A 55 60.30 4.31 45.48
N ILE A 56 59.18 5.03 45.50
CA ILE A 56 58.73 5.89 44.41
C ILE A 56 58.62 7.32 44.93
N SER A 57 59.20 8.27 44.21
CA SER A 57 59.02 9.69 44.48
C SER A 57 57.61 10.13 44.07
N ALA A 58 56.94 10.85 44.98
CA ALA A 58 55.62 11.43 44.76
C ALA A 58 55.65 12.93 45.08
N ARG A 59 55.19 13.77 44.15
CA ARG A 59 55.11 15.23 44.34
C ARG A 59 53.80 15.59 45.02
N VAL A 60 53.84 16.37 46.08
CA VAL A 60 52.62 16.93 46.70
C VAL A 60 52.01 17.93 45.73
N LEU A 61 50.69 17.85 45.49
CA LEU A 61 49.95 18.76 44.62
C LEU A 61 49.33 19.90 45.45
N PRO A 62 49.89 21.13 45.43
CA PRO A 62 49.42 22.23 46.28
C PRO A 62 47.95 22.59 46.05
N GLU A 63 47.46 22.50 44.82
CA GLU A 63 46.06 22.73 44.43
C GLU A 63 45.07 21.79 45.15
N TYR A 64 45.52 20.59 45.51
CA TYR A 64 44.72 19.53 46.14
C TYR A 64 45.16 19.26 47.59
N TYR A 65 45.88 20.19 48.21
CA TYR A 65 46.23 20.15 49.63
C TYR A 65 45.20 20.92 50.47
N ARG A 66 44.80 20.35 51.61
CA ARG A 66 43.93 20.99 52.60
C ARG A 66 44.56 20.80 53.97
N ASP A 67 44.78 21.90 54.68
CA ASP A 67 45.44 21.88 55.99
C ASP A 67 44.76 20.91 56.98
N PRO A 68 45.51 20.35 57.96
CA PRO A 68 44.95 19.44 58.96
C PRO A 68 43.74 19.99 59.72
N ASP A 69 43.69 21.29 59.97
CA ASP A 69 42.57 21.95 60.64
C ASP A 69 41.40 22.28 59.67
N HIS A 70 41.62 22.18 58.36
CA HIS A 70 40.72 22.63 57.30
C HIS A 70 40.57 21.61 56.16
N GLY A 71 40.55 20.32 56.48
CA GLY A 71 40.15 19.26 55.54
C GLY A 71 41.02 18.03 55.65
N ASP A 72 42.27 18.19 56.08
CA ASP A 72 43.25 17.12 56.27
C ASP A 72 43.42 16.17 55.07
N ILE A 73 43.46 16.72 53.86
CA ILE A 73 43.59 15.95 52.60
C ILE A 73 44.85 16.39 51.87
N ALA A 74 45.62 15.43 51.38
CA ALA A 74 46.71 15.68 50.46
C ALA A 74 46.73 14.67 49.31
N PHE A 75 46.87 15.18 48.10
CA PHE A 75 47.12 14.36 46.91
C PHE A 75 48.58 14.42 46.50
N LEU A 76 49.10 13.26 46.08
CA LEU A 76 50.46 13.03 45.67
C LEU A 76 50.48 12.50 44.23
N LEU A 77 51.26 13.12 43.36
CA LEU A 77 51.47 12.68 41.99
C LEU A 77 52.73 11.81 41.89
N LEU A 78 52.57 10.54 41.56
CA LEU A 78 53.66 9.59 41.37
C LEU A 78 54.44 9.89 40.08
N GLU A 79 55.75 9.62 40.08
CA GLU A 79 56.58 9.64 38.86
C GLU A 79 56.21 8.52 37.87
N SER A 80 55.77 7.37 38.39
CA SER A 80 55.28 6.23 37.61
C SER A 80 54.56 5.27 38.55
N THR A 81 53.52 4.62 38.06
CA THR A 81 52.83 3.54 38.81
C THR A 81 53.32 2.19 38.32
N PRO A 82 53.63 1.23 39.22
CA PRO A 82 54.06 -0.10 38.80
C PRO A 82 52.95 -0.81 38.01
N GLU A 83 53.31 -1.55 36.95
CA GLU A 83 52.36 -2.19 36.00
C GLU A 83 51.32 -3.10 36.67
N ASN A 84 51.62 -3.64 37.86
CA ASN A 84 50.78 -4.61 38.56
C ASN A 84 49.85 -3.98 39.61
N ILE A 85 49.83 -2.65 39.73
CA ILE A 85 49.05 -1.94 40.74
C ILE A 85 47.88 -1.23 40.07
N ILE A 86 46.67 -1.52 40.54
CA ILE A 86 45.43 -0.94 40.05
C ILE A 86 44.93 0.07 41.09
N PRO A 87 44.48 1.27 40.68
CA PRO A 87 43.86 2.23 41.59
C PRO A 87 42.68 1.64 42.35
N LEU A 88 42.54 1.99 43.62
CA LEU A 88 41.40 1.58 44.43
C LEU A 88 40.15 2.34 43.97
N PRO A 89 39.05 1.62 43.66
CA PRO A 89 37.81 2.26 43.23
C PRO A 89 37.21 3.06 44.39
N LEU A 90 36.84 4.31 44.12
CA LEU A 90 36.14 5.18 45.06
C LEU A 90 34.63 5.06 44.87
N GLY A 91 33.89 4.83 45.97
CA GLY A 91 32.43 4.83 46.00
C GLY A 91 31.88 5.96 46.85
N ASP A 92 30.62 6.34 46.60
CA ASP A 92 29.96 7.34 47.43
C ASP A 92 29.53 6.78 48.79
N SER A 93 29.48 7.67 49.77
CA SER A 93 28.93 7.39 51.10
C SER A 93 27.52 7.96 51.29
N ARG A 94 26.82 8.37 50.21
CA ARG A 94 25.50 9.04 50.24
C ARG A 94 24.38 8.07 50.60
N HIS A 95 24.49 6.81 50.16
CA HIS A 95 23.56 5.77 50.56
C HIS A 95 23.84 5.28 51.99
N SER A 96 22.80 4.93 52.75
CA SER A 96 22.94 4.53 54.16
C SER A 96 23.98 3.41 54.34
N LEU A 97 25.15 3.78 54.86
CA LEU A 97 26.25 2.87 55.20
C LEU A 97 26.18 2.39 56.64
N SER A 98 25.20 2.86 57.42
CA SER A 98 25.06 2.51 58.84
C SER A 98 24.95 1.00 59.01
N GLY A 99 25.87 0.43 59.77
CA GLY A 99 25.99 -1.01 60.00
C GLY A 99 26.75 -1.79 58.93
N SER A 100 27.44 -1.11 58.00
CA SER A 100 28.24 -1.78 56.97
C SER A 100 29.63 -2.15 57.53
N PRO A 101 30.09 -3.40 57.36
CA PRO A 101 31.43 -3.80 57.75
C PRO A 101 32.47 -3.13 56.85
N PHE A 102 33.59 -2.70 57.43
CA PHE A 102 34.71 -2.16 56.67
C PHE A 102 36.03 -2.86 57.00
N ARG A 103 36.95 -2.80 56.05
CA ARG A 103 38.39 -3.10 56.24
C ARG A 103 39.22 -1.86 55.98
N ALA A 104 40.29 -1.71 56.73
CA ALA A 104 41.37 -0.79 56.43
C ALA A 104 42.70 -1.55 56.47
N PHE A 105 43.68 -1.04 55.76
CA PHE A 105 45.04 -1.54 55.81
C PHE A 105 45.98 -0.34 55.94
N GLY A 106 46.86 -0.37 56.94
CA GLY A 106 47.76 0.75 57.22
C GLY A 106 49.06 0.34 57.88
N TYR A 107 49.97 1.29 58.03
CA TYR A 107 51.32 1.07 58.52
C TYR A 107 51.54 1.76 59.87
N PRO A 108 51.62 1.01 60.99
CA PRO A 108 51.93 1.58 62.29
C PRO A 108 53.35 2.15 62.33
N VAL A 109 53.53 3.15 63.19
CA VAL A 109 54.82 3.78 63.48
C VAL A 109 55.77 2.83 64.25
N ILE A 110 55.23 1.78 64.89
CA ILE A 110 55.99 0.89 65.79
C ILE A 110 56.32 -0.45 65.10
N GLY A 111 57.60 -0.65 64.78
CA GLY A 111 58.17 -1.94 64.37
C GLY A 111 58.26 -2.17 62.85
N ASN A 112 59.11 -3.13 62.46
CA ASN A 112 59.39 -3.54 61.08
C ASN A 112 58.23 -4.39 60.49
N ILE A 113 56.98 -3.96 60.70
CA ILE A 113 55.78 -4.71 60.33
C ILE A 113 55.40 -4.37 58.88
N MET A 114 55.06 -5.39 58.09
CA MET A 114 54.66 -5.25 56.67
C MET A 114 53.24 -4.66 56.46
N GLY A 115 52.72 -3.91 57.43
CA GLY A 115 51.35 -3.37 57.46
C GLY A 115 50.40 -4.21 58.32
N ILE A 116 49.30 -3.59 58.77
CA ILE A 116 48.30 -4.18 59.67
C ILE A 116 46.90 -3.95 59.08
N HIS A 117 46.04 -4.96 59.20
CA HIS A 117 44.62 -4.82 58.92
C HIS A 117 43.87 -4.30 60.14
N ALA A 118 42.87 -3.46 59.90
CA ALA A 118 41.84 -3.13 60.86
C ALA A 118 40.45 -3.46 60.27
N ARG A 119 39.56 -3.93 61.13
CA ARG A 119 38.15 -4.21 60.81
C ARG A 119 37.23 -3.43 61.73
N GLY A 120 36.03 -3.15 61.24
CA GLY A 120 35.02 -2.49 62.04
C GLY A 120 33.71 -2.28 61.31
N GLU A 121 32.90 -1.38 61.85
CA GLU A 121 31.56 -1.04 61.36
C GLU A 121 31.45 0.46 61.11
N ILE A 122 30.85 0.85 59.98
CA ILE A 122 30.53 2.24 59.67
C ILE A 122 29.21 2.59 60.37
N LEU A 123 29.22 3.57 61.28
CA LEU A 123 28.04 3.96 62.06
C LEU A 123 27.16 4.96 61.31
N GLY A 124 27.75 5.84 60.49
CA GLY A 124 27.03 6.85 59.73
C GLY A 124 27.87 8.11 59.51
N LYS A 125 27.20 9.18 59.04
CA LYS A 125 27.82 10.51 58.87
C LYS A 125 27.60 11.37 60.12
N VAL A 126 28.64 12.09 60.54
CA VAL A 126 28.59 13.10 61.60
C VAL A 126 29.13 14.42 61.05
N ALA A 127 28.67 15.55 61.59
CA ALA A 127 29.25 16.86 61.31
C ALA A 127 30.16 17.28 62.48
N GLU A 128 31.42 17.61 62.20
CA GLU A 128 32.40 18.09 63.17
C GLU A 128 33.19 19.25 62.54
N ASN A 129 33.27 20.41 63.19
CA ASN A 129 33.98 21.61 62.71
C ASN A 129 33.67 21.98 61.23
N ASP A 130 32.38 22.04 60.87
CA ASP A 130 31.89 22.30 59.51
C ASP A 130 32.31 21.28 58.43
N GLN A 131 32.82 20.11 58.85
CA GLN A 131 33.15 18.99 57.97
C GLN A 131 32.24 17.79 58.21
N VAL A 132 31.89 17.11 57.12
CA VAL A 132 31.15 15.85 57.18
C VAL A 132 32.15 14.70 57.24
N LEU A 133 32.12 13.93 58.32
CA LEU A 133 32.97 12.76 58.55
C LEU A 133 32.13 11.48 58.65
N LEU A 134 32.71 10.35 58.30
CA LEU A 134 32.20 9.01 58.59
C LEU A 134 32.65 8.61 59.99
N GLN A 135 31.69 8.27 60.84
CA GLN A 135 31.96 7.70 62.15
C GLN A 135 32.15 6.18 62.02
N LEU A 136 33.28 5.68 62.49
CA LEU A 136 33.68 4.28 62.43
C LEU A 136 33.75 3.70 63.84
N ARG A 137 33.36 2.43 63.99
CA ARG A 137 33.57 1.64 65.20
C ARG A 137 34.61 0.55 64.94
N SER A 138 35.79 0.66 65.57
CA SER A 138 36.85 -0.34 65.49
C SER A 138 37.81 -0.21 66.65
N SER A 139 38.13 -1.34 67.30
CA SER A 139 39.20 -1.46 68.30
C SER A 139 40.57 -1.72 67.68
N GLU A 140 40.64 -1.94 66.37
CA GLU A 140 41.85 -2.30 65.62
C GLU A 140 42.49 -1.08 64.93
N LEU A 141 41.73 -0.02 64.69
CA LEU A 141 42.24 1.24 64.15
C LEU A 141 43.18 1.94 65.13
N ASN A 142 44.27 2.49 64.61
CA ASN A 142 45.29 3.21 65.36
C ASN A 142 45.96 4.27 64.47
N LEU A 143 46.88 5.08 65.01
CA LEU A 143 47.58 6.16 64.29
C LEU A 143 48.29 5.70 62.99
N GLY A 144 48.66 4.42 62.88
CA GLY A 144 49.22 3.86 61.63
C GLY A 144 48.25 3.81 60.45
N HIS A 145 46.95 3.89 60.74
CA HIS A 145 45.90 3.87 59.73
C HIS A 145 45.52 5.28 59.26
N SER A 146 46.14 6.34 59.77
CA SER A 146 45.92 7.68 59.21
C SER A 146 46.28 7.70 57.72
N GLY A 147 45.33 8.14 56.89
CA GLY A 147 45.39 8.11 55.44
C GLY A 147 45.09 6.74 54.80
N ALA A 148 44.71 5.73 55.58
CA ALA A 148 44.31 4.43 55.06
C ALA A 148 42.91 4.47 54.41
N PRO A 149 42.68 3.69 53.35
CA PRO A 149 41.36 3.55 52.74
C PRO A 149 40.38 2.80 53.65
N VAL A 150 39.15 3.32 53.77
CA VAL A 150 38.00 2.64 54.37
C VAL A 150 37.30 1.83 53.29
N TRP A 151 37.60 0.53 53.22
CA TRP A 151 37.05 -0.40 52.25
C TRP A 151 35.72 -0.99 52.72
N ASP A 152 34.62 -0.69 52.02
CA ASP A 152 33.33 -1.36 52.23
C ASP A 152 33.40 -2.78 51.67
N GLU A 153 33.33 -3.80 52.55
CA GLU A 153 33.44 -5.20 52.16
C GLU A 153 32.26 -5.70 51.32
N LYS A 154 31.08 -5.08 51.44
CA LYS A 154 29.90 -5.48 50.66
C LYS A 154 29.99 -4.95 49.25
N ARG A 155 30.54 -3.75 49.09
CA ARG A 155 30.54 -3.04 47.82
C ARG A 155 31.88 -3.14 47.06
N ASN A 156 32.96 -3.51 47.76
CA ASN A 156 34.32 -3.63 47.22
C ASN A 156 34.88 -2.32 46.66
N VAL A 157 34.68 -1.26 47.44
CA VAL A 157 35.19 0.10 47.15
C VAL A 157 35.62 0.84 48.39
N VAL A 158 36.38 1.90 48.18
CA VAL A 158 36.75 2.85 49.21
C VAL A 158 35.66 3.91 49.36
N VAL A 159 35.04 3.98 50.53
CA VAL A 159 33.99 4.96 50.86
C VAL A 159 34.51 6.15 51.66
N GLY A 160 35.78 6.10 52.06
CA GLY A 160 36.45 7.21 52.73
C GLY A 160 37.91 6.91 53.07
N MET A 161 38.56 7.87 53.73
CA MET A 161 39.95 7.82 54.18
C MET A 161 40.02 8.07 55.69
N VAL A 162 40.67 7.20 56.46
CA VAL A 162 40.80 7.34 57.91
C VAL A 162 41.63 8.58 58.27
N VAL A 163 41.14 9.40 59.20
CA VAL A 163 41.78 10.68 59.61
C VAL A 163 42.21 10.70 61.06
N SER A 164 41.27 10.46 61.98
CA SER A 164 41.52 10.57 63.40
C SER A 164 41.06 9.32 64.15
N VAL A 165 41.93 8.84 65.02
CA VAL A 165 41.62 7.83 66.03
C VAL A 165 41.78 8.54 67.37
N PHE A 166 40.68 8.90 68.03
CA PHE A 166 40.77 9.62 69.30
C PHE A 166 41.46 8.74 70.35
N LYS A 167 42.46 9.33 71.04
CA LYS A 167 42.90 8.80 72.33
C LYS A 167 41.85 9.18 73.38
N THR A 168 41.42 8.17 74.13
CA THR A 168 40.51 8.24 75.30
C THR A 168 40.46 9.59 76.00
N ASP A 169 39.26 10.15 76.14
CA ASP A 169 39.01 11.19 77.15
C ASP A 169 39.20 10.63 78.58
N ALA A 170 39.36 11.53 79.56
CA ALA A 170 39.55 11.17 80.97
C ALA A 170 38.37 10.37 81.59
N SER A 171 37.26 10.20 80.85
CA SER A 171 36.07 9.42 81.23
C SER A 171 35.94 8.08 80.51
N GLY A 172 36.87 7.72 79.61
CA GLY A 172 36.90 6.44 78.90
C GLY A 172 35.77 6.22 77.88
N LYS A 173 35.07 7.27 77.42
CA LYS A 173 33.77 7.13 76.74
C LYS A 173 33.82 6.87 75.21
N LEU A 174 34.99 6.72 74.60
CA LEU A 174 35.16 6.61 73.14
C LEU A 174 36.25 5.60 72.69
N ARG A 175 36.43 4.46 73.38
CA ARG A 175 37.55 3.52 73.13
C ARG A 175 37.67 2.98 71.70
N ASP A 176 36.56 2.80 71.00
CA ASP A 176 36.53 2.14 69.69
C ASP A 176 36.00 3.05 68.57
N THR A 177 36.05 4.38 68.73
CA THR A 177 35.53 5.33 67.72
C THR A 177 36.65 5.98 66.94
N ALA A 178 36.55 5.93 65.61
CA ALA A 178 37.44 6.61 64.68
C ALA A 178 36.63 7.38 63.64
N PHE A 179 37.27 8.31 62.93
CA PHE A 179 36.65 9.08 61.88
C PHE A 179 37.39 8.94 60.55
N ALA A 180 36.61 9.01 59.46
CA ALA A 180 37.13 9.02 58.12
C ALA A 180 36.50 10.14 57.29
N ILE A 181 37.29 10.74 56.40
CA ILE A 181 36.80 11.67 55.39
C ILE A 181 36.07 10.86 54.32
N PRO A 182 34.81 11.17 53.99
CA PRO A 182 34.06 10.48 52.95
C PRO A 182 34.66 10.75 51.57
N SER A 183 34.52 9.81 50.64
CA SER A 183 35.01 9.95 49.26
C SER A 183 34.48 11.21 48.56
N GLU A 184 33.28 11.67 48.89
CA GLU A 184 32.70 12.92 48.38
C GLU A 184 33.56 14.15 48.67
N SER A 185 34.19 14.21 49.85
CA SER A 185 35.12 15.28 50.20
C SER A 185 36.42 15.19 49.39
N LEU A 186 36.87 13.96 49.08
CA LEU A 186 38.03 13.76 48.20
C LEU A 186 37.73 14.25 46.78
N TRP A 187 36.53 13.98 46.24
CA TRP A 187 36.09 14.47 44.94
C TRP A 187 35.95 16.00 44.88
N GLN A 188 35.52 16.63 45.98
CA GLN A 188 35.47 18.10 46.05
C GLN A 188 36.87 18.73 45.99
N VAL A 189 37.87 18.07 46.58
CA VAL A 189 39.26 18.55 46.55
C VAL A 189 39.90 18.27 45.19
N CYS A 190 39.70 17.08 44.63
CA CYS A 190 40.21 16.66 43.34
C CYS A 190 39.05 16.14 42.46
N PRO A 191 38.42 16.99 41.64
CA PRO A 191 37.30 16.57 40.79
C PRO A 191 37.66 15.49 39.75
N GLU A 192 38.94 15.38 39.40
CA GLU A 192 39.45 14.44 38.37
C GLU A 192 39.32 12.96 38.76
N ILE A 193 39.21 12.67 40.07
CA ILE A 193 39.00 11.31 40.58
C ILE A 193 37.52 10.94 40.75
N GLN A 194 36.61 11.85 40.40
CA GLN A 194 35.18 11.56 40.38
C GLN A 194 34.85 10.71 39.14
N PRO A 195 34.17 9.56 39.28
CA PRO A 195 33.70 8.80 38.14
C PRO A 195 32.79 9.68 37.27
N SER A 196 33.05 9.73 35.96
CA SER A 196 32.23 10.52 35.04
C SER A 196 30.81 9.96 34.99
N GLU A 197 29.81 10.85 35.02
CA GLU A 197 28.41 10.49 34.79
C GLU A 197 28.06 10.39 33.30
N ILE A 198 28.97 10.82 32.42
CA ILE A 198 28.79 10.74 30.97
C ILE A 198 28.89 9.28 30.56
N SER A 199 27.78 8.73 30.03
CA SER A 199 27.77 7.39 29.45
C SER A 199 28.65 7.35 28.20
N PRO A 200 29.63 6.44 28.12
CA PRO A 200 30.43 6.26 26.92
C PRO A 200 29.70 5.41 25.87
N TYR A 201 28.64 4.71 26.26
CA TYR A 201 27.77 3.94 25.37
C TYR A 201 26.55 4.78 24.98
N LEU A 202 26.19 4.75 23.70
CA LEU A 202 25.20 5.65 23.11
C LEU A 202 23.85 4.97 22.84
N GLY A 203 23.73 3.69 23.21
CA GLY A 203 22.54 2.89 23.00
C GLY A 203 22.29 2.69 21.51
N LEU A 204 21.09 3.02 21.06
CA LEU A 204 20.71 2.84 19.66
C LEU A 204 21.09 4.02 18.76
N ASN A 205 21.77 5.04 19.30
CA ASN A 205 22.25 6.16 18.51
C ASN A 205 23.57 5.82 17.81
N ALA A 206 23.76 6.35 16.60
CA ALA A 206 25.05 6.27 15.93
C ALA A 206 26.11 7.15 16.62
N PHE A 207 27.37 6.72 16.59
CA PHE A 207 28.48 7.56 17.03
C PHE A 207 28.67 8.72 16.04
N SER A 208 28.98 9.90 16.57
CA SER A 208 29.23 11.14 15.83
C SER A 208 30.67 11.62 16.06
N GLU A 209 31.00 12.74 15.45
CA GLU A 209 32.29 13.40 15.63
C GLU A 209 32.54 13.78 17.10
N GLU A 210 31.49 14.23 17.80
CA GLU A 210 31.52 14.65 19.20
C GLU A 210 31.77 13.48 20.16
N THR A 211 31.36 12.28 19.76
CA THR A 211 31.52 11.04 20.54
C THR A 211 32.65 10.16 20.03
N ALA A 212 33.49 10.67 19.14
CA ALA A 212 34.61 9.93 18.55
C ALA A 212 35.62 9.41 19.59
N GLN A 213 35.72 10.06 20.75
CA GLN A 213 36.57 9.60 21.87
C GLN A 213 36.10 8.29 22.52
N PHE A 214 34.85 7.87 22.27
CA PHE A 214 34.27 6.62 22.76
C PHE A 214 34.19 5.54 21.66
N PHE A 215 34.57 5.86 20.43
CA PHE A 215 34.47 4.95 19.29
C PHE A 215 35.72 4.07 19.17
N PHE A 216 35.60 2.80 19.55
CA PHE A 216 36.71 1.84 19.57
C PHE A 216 36.39 0.53 18.81
N GLY A 217 37.42 -0.26 18.54
CA GLY A 217 37.27 -1.59 17.93
C GLY A 217 37.01 -1.59 16.44
N ARG A 218 37.10 -0.43 15.76
CA ARG A 218 36.99 -0.32 14.29
C ARG A 218 38.20 0.37 13.65
N ASP A 219 39.31 0.43 14.37
CA ASP A 219 40.54 1.09 13.95
C ASP A 219 41.03 0.58 12.58
N THR A 220 41.06 -0.74 12.38
CA THR A 220 41.46 -1.38 11.12
C THR A 220 40.55 -1.00 9.94
N LEU A 221 39.24 -0.90 10.17
CA LEU A 221 38.30 -0.50 9.12
C LEU A 221 38.46 0.98 8.77
N VAL A 222 38.60 1.85 9.78
CA VAL A 222 38.86 3.28 9.55
C VAL A 222 40.15 3.47 8.75
N GLU A 223 41.22 2.77 9.12
CA GLU A 223 42.49 2.80 8.39
C GLU A 223 42.32 2.33 6.93
N LYS A 224 41.53 1.28 6.69
CA LYS A 224 41.20 0.81 5.34
C LYS A 224 40.52 1.91 4.51
N LEU A 225 39.50 2.60 5.06
CA LEU A 225 38.80 3.68 4.35
C LEU A 225 39.73 4.86 4.06
N ILE A 226 40.61 5.21 5.01
CA ILE A 226 41.64 6.24 4.82
C ILE A 226 42.61 5.84 3.70
N ASN A 227 43.04 4.59 3.64
CA ASN A 227 43.92 4.08 2.59
C ASN A 227 43.27 4.17 1.20
N VAL A 228 41.96 3.94 1.10
CA VAL A 228 41.20 4.10 -0.15
C VAL A 228 41.19 5.57 -0.60
N LEU A 229 40.94 6.51 0.31
CA LEU A 229 41.02 7.95 0.01
C LEU A 229 42.45 8.39 -0.35
N ARG A 230 43.47 7.84 0.32
CA ARG A 230 44.88 8.08 0.00
C ARG A 230 45.24 7.65 -1.42
N GLY A 231 44.61 6.60 -1.93
CA GLY A 231 44.74 6.13 -3.31
C GLY A 231 44.15 7.06 -4.37
N GLY A 232 43.63 8.24 -4.00
CA GLY A 232 43.04 9.21 -4.92
C GLY A 232 41.56 8.98 -5.20
N CYS A 233 40.88 8.16 -4.40
CA CYS A 233 39.43 7.98 -4.48
C CYS A 233 38.70 9.29 -4.21
N ARG A 234 37.79 9.68 -5.12
CA ARG A 234 36.91 10.86 -4.96
C ARG A 234 35.45 10.48 -4.74
N PHE A 235 35.11 9.21 -4.91
CA PHE A 235 33.77 8.71 -4.63
C PHE A 235 33.84 7.38 -3.90
N LEU A 236 33.65 7.41 -2.58
CA LEU A 236 33.67 6.25 -1.71
C LEU A 236 32.24 5.84 -1.34
N ALA A 237 31.85 4.63 -1.70
CA ALA A 237 30.59 4.03 -1.27
C ALA A 237 30.85 2.99 -0.18
N VAL A 238 30.31 3.21 1.02
CA VAL A 238 30.45 2.33 2.19
C VAL A 238 29.17 1.51 2.33
N PHE A 239 29.26 0.22 1.99
CA PHE A 239 28.12 -0.71 1.99
C PHE A 239 28.19 -1.72 3.12
N GLY A 240 27.05 -2.24 3.54
CA GLY A 240 26.97 -3.34 4.49
C GLY A 240 25.61 -3.44 5.18
N PRO A 241 25.37 -4.50 5.96
CA PRO A 241 24.05 -4.78 6.55
C PRO A 241 23.53 -3.66 7.47
N SER A 242 22.23 -3.64 7.75
CA SER A 242 21.67 -2.73 8.77
C SER A 242 22.31 -3.02 10.14
N GLY A 243 22.56 -1.96 10.91
CA GLY A 243 23.18 -2.07 12.24
C GLY A 243 24.70 -2.34 12.27
N CYS A 244 25.38 -2.56 11.13
CA CYS A 244 26.82 -2.87 11.11
C CYS A 244 27.77 -1.69 11.43
N GLY A 245 27.23 -0.53 11.80
CA GLY A 245 28.00 0.66 12.17
C GLY A 245 28.53 1.51 11.01
N LYS A 246 27.91 1.47 9.80
CA LYS A 246 28.34 2.29 8.64
C LYS A 246 28.42 3.78 8.98
N SER A 247 27.32 4.33 9.50
CA SER A 247 27.23 5.75 9.85
C SER A 247 28.24 6.10 10.95
N SER A 248 28.35 5.27 12.00
CA SER A 248 29.35 5.43 13.07
C SER A 248 30.79 5.39 12.56
N VAL A 249 31.15 4.45 11.67
CA VAL A 249 32.53 4.35 11.17
C VAL A 249 32.92 5.57 10.34
N VAL A 250 31.98 6.15 9.60
CA VAL A 250 32.24 7.36 8.83
C VAL A 250 32.28 8.58 9.74
N ARG A 251 31.27 8.79 10.59
CA ARG A 251 31.10 10.01 11.39
C ARG A 251 32.01 10.09 12.61
N ALA A 252 32.31 8.98 13.27
CA ALA A 252 33.16 8.95 14.46
C ALA A 252 34.59 8.44 14.17
N GLY A 253 34.78 7.74 13.06
CA GLY A 253 36.08 7.24 12.62
C GLY A 253 36.70 8.08 11.52
N LEU A 254 36.16 7.98 10.30
CA LEU A 254 36.75 8.53 9.09
C LEU A 254 36.80 10.07 9.09
N LEU A 255 35.67 10.73 9.33
CA LEU A 255 35.56 12.20 9.29
C LEU A 255 36.46 12.88 10.34
N PRO A 256 36.49 12.44 11.63
CA PRO A 256 37.43 12.96 12.62
C PRO A 256 38.90 12.66 12.27
N ALA A 257 39.19 11.51 11.65
CA ALA A 257 40.54 11.21 11.19
C ALA A 257 41.01 12.18 10.07
N LEU A 258 40.11 12.57 9.16
CA LEU A 258 40.39 13.59 8.15
C LEU A 258 40.62 14.95 8.79
N GLU A 259 39.79 15.36 9.75
CA GLU A 259 39.93 16.62 10.48
C GLU A 259 41.28 16.70 11.23
N LYS A 260 41.71 15.59 11.84
CA LYS A 260 43.01 15.46 12.52
C LYS A 260 44.22 15.39 11.57
N GLY A 261 44.02 15.46 10.26
CA GLY A 261 45.12 15.46 9.29
C GLY A 261 45.79 14.10 9.06
N GLN A 262 45.07 12.98 9.27
CA GLN A 262 45.63 11.65 8.96
C GLN A 262 45.88 11.42 7.46
N LEU A 263 45.31 12.27 6.59
CA LEU A 263 45.74 12.43 5.21
C LEU A 263 46.41 13.80 5.02
N PRO A 264 47.39 13.92 4.10
CA PRO A 264 47.99 15.20 3.79
C PRO A 264 46.94 16.26 3.45
N GLU A 265 46.97 17.36 4.20
CA GLU A 265 46.08 18.53 4.07
C GLU A 265 44.59 18.27 4.31
N SER A 266 44.20 17.10 4.85
CA SER A 266 42.78 16.79 5.09
C SER A 266 42.12 17.65 6.16
N GLN A 267 42.89 18.29 7.04
CA GLN A 267 42.42 19.30 7.98
C GLN A 267 41.86 20.56 7.27
N LYS A 268 42.16 20.75 5.99
CA LYS A 268 41.62 21.83 5.14
C LYS A 268 40.45 21.34 4.27
N TRP A 269 39.87 20.18 4.54
CA TRP A 269 38.74 19.67 3.77
C TRP A 269 37.44 19.98 4.53
N ALA A 270 36.60 20.84 3.97
CA ALA A 270 35.32 21.19 4.55
C ALA A 270 34.36 19.99 4.48
N GLN A 271 33.67 19.68 5.57
CA GLN A 271 32.83 18.48 5.66
C GLN A 271 31.35 18.88 5.70
N VAL A 272 30.56 18.38 4.75
CA VAL A 272 29.11 18.56 4.68
C VAL A 272 28.42 17.21 4.80
N LYS A 273 27.36 17.15 5.59
CA LYS A 273 26.65 15.91 5.91
C LYS A 273 25.18 16.10 5.59
N MET A 274 24.58 15.11 4.93
CA MET A 274 23.14 15.09 4.69
C MET A 274 22.59 13.66 4.67
N ARG A 275 21.28 13.56 4.80
CA ARG A 275 20.50 12.33 4.62
C ARG A 275 19.38 12.65 3.61
N PRO A 276 19.11 11.83 2.59
CA PRO A 276 18.19 12.21 1.50
C PRO A 276 16.74 12.42 1.93
N ALA A 277 16.19 11.55 2.79
CA ALA A 277 14.76 11.52 3.12
C ALA A 277 13.84 11.50 1.86
N ASP A 278 12.66 12.11 1.95
CA ASP A 278 11.66 12.22 0.87
C ASP A 278 11.96 13.36 -0.12
N ASP A 279 12.57 14.46 0.34
CA ASP A 279 13.04 15.57 -0.49
C ASP A 279 14.55 15.83 -0.32
N PRO A 280 15.40 15.22 -1.17
CA PRO A 280 16.85 15.36 -1.06
C PRO A 280 17.36 16.77 -1.37
N PHE A 281 16.61 17.58 -2.11
CA PHE A 281 16.99 18.97 -2.41
C PHE A 281 16.74 19.87 -1.20
N MET A 282 15.64 19.68 -0.48
CA MET A 282 15.41 20.38 0.78
C MET A 282 16.46 20.00 1.82
N GLN A 283 16.81 18.71 1.94
CA GLN A 283 17.84 18.26 2.90
C GLN A 283 19.23 18.81 2.55
N MET A 284 19.56 18.90 1.27
CA MET A 284 20.78 19.55 0.80
C MET A 284 20.83 21.03 1.18
N LYS A 285 19.71 21.76 1.03
CA LYS A 285 19.59 23.15 1.45
C LYS A 285 19.74 23.33 2.95
N ASN A 286 19.15 22.43 3.74
CA ASN A 286 19.31 22.42 5.20
C ASN A 286 20.77 22.16 5.62
N ALA A 287 21.53 21.40 4.82
CA ALA A 287 22.95 21.20 4.99
C ALA A 287 23.81 22.39 4.49
N GLY A 288 23.20 23.48 4.02
CA GLY A 288 23.88 24.70 3.57
C GLY A 288 24.31 24.70 2.11
N LEU A 289 23.77 23.81 1.28
CA LEU A 289 24.08 23.69 -0.15
C LEU A 289 22.86 24.04 -1.01
N ASN A 290 23.00 24.93 -2.00
CA ASN A 290 21.87 25.30 -2.85
C ASN A 290 22.31 25.92 -4.19
N PRO A 291 22.46 25.16 -5.30
CA PRO A 291 22.63 23.70 -5.48
C PRO A 291 24.06 23.22 -5.09
N ILE A 292 24.53 22.04 -5.57
CA ILE A 292 25.90 21.56 -5.34
C ILE A 292 26.92 22.38 -6.17
N ASP A 293 27.21 23.61 -5.74
CA ASP A 293 28.30 24.41 -6.27
C ASP A 293 29.51 24.36 -5.31
N VAL A 294 30.45 23.45 -5.61
CA VAL A 294 31.68 23.24 -4.84
C VAL A 294 32.52 24.52 -4.78
N LYS A 295 32.51 25.34 -5.84
CA LYS A 295 33.32 26.56 -5.90
C LYS A 295 32.70 27.67 -5.05
N GLU A 296 31.38 27.81 -5.10
CA GLU A 296 30.66 28.74 -4.23
C GLU A 296 30.81 28.36 -2.75
N TYR A 297 30.65 27.07 -2.43
CA TYR A 297 30.82 26.58 -1.07
C TYR A 297 32.24 26.80 -0.52
N LEU A 298 33.28 26.54 -1.32
CA LEU A 298 34.66 26.80 -0.88
C LEU A 298 35.00 28.29 -0.82
N LYS A 299 34.31 29.16 -1.57
CA LYS A 299 34.45 30.62 -1.43
C LYS A 299 33.86 31.11 -0.11
N SER A 300 32.77 30.52 0.38
CA SER A 300 32.16 30.87 1.66
C SER A 300 32.89 30.28 2.88
N HIS A 301 33.81 29.34 2.67
CA HIS A 301 34.64 28.70 3.71
C HIS A 301 36.13 28.93 3.47
N PRO A 302 36.64 30.17 3.68
CA PRO A 302 38.03 30.51 3.42
C PRO A 302 39.00 29.66 4.26
N GLY A 303 40.08 29.20 3.63
CA GLY A 303 41.05 28.27 4.23
C GLY A 303 40.78 26.81 3.93
N MET A 304 39.61 26.48 3.37
CA MET A 304 39.28 25.13 2.91
C MET A 304 39.65 24.95 1.44
N GLU A 305 40.24 23.81 1.10
CA GLU A 305 40.76 23.50 -0.23
C GLU A 305 39.90 22.49 -0.99
N ARG A 306 39.18 21.64 -0.27
CA ARG A 306 38.27 20.60 -0.78
C ARG A 306 37.00 20.51 0.05
N MET A 307 35.98 19.92 -0.54
CA MET A 307 34.70 19.64 0.09
C MET A 307 34.48 18.13 0.14
N VAL A 308 34.19 17.59 1.32
CA VAL A 308 33.75 16.22 1.56
C VAL A 308 32.24 16.27 1.76
N LEU A 309 31.48 15.68 0.84
CA LEU A 309 30.03 15.51 0.99
C LEU A 309 29.76 14.09 1.46
N PHE A 310 29.25 13.93 2.68
CA PHE A 310 28.79 12.65 3.20
C PHE A 310 27.26 12.55 3.09
N ILE A 311 26.78 11.57 2.32
CA ILE A 311 25.36 11.24 2.21
C ILE A 311 25.10 9.92 2.94
N ASP A 312 24.48 10.01 4.11
CA ASP A 312 24.16 8.85 4.93
C ASP A 312 22.79 8.25 4.52
N GLN A 313 22.63 6.94 4.66
CA GLN A 313 21.39 6.22 4.32
C GLN A 313 20.90 6.51 2.89
N PHE A 314 21.78 6.33 1.91
CA PHE A 314 21.49 6.59 0.50
C PHE A 314 20.31 5.77 -0.03
N GLU A 315 20.00 4.64 0.60
CA GLU A 315 18.86 3.78 0.24
C GLU A 315 17.51 4.50 0.30
N GLU A 316 17.40 5.58 1.08
CA GLU A 316 16.16 6.37 1.18
C GLU A 316 15.73 6.98 -0.15
N LEU A 317 16.66 7.23 -1.06
CA LEU A 317 16.32 7.67 -2.41
C LEU A 317 15.49 6.63 -3.16
N PHE A 318 15.67 5.34 -2.85
CA PHE A 318 14.94 4.26 -3.53
C PHE A 318 13.62 3.91 -2.85
N THR A 319 13.48 4.23 -1.55
CA THR A 319 12.31 3.82 -0.75
C THR A 319 11.36 4.96 -0.44
N LEU A 320 11.84 6.20 -0.36
CA LEU A 320 11.04 7.37 0.08
C LEU A 320 10.89 8.42 -1.02
N CYS A 321 11.87 8.55 -1.91
CA CYS A 321 11.92 9.64 -2.89
C CYS A 321 11.18 9.27 -4.20
N PRO A 322 10.32 10.17 -4.73
CA PRO A 322 9.72 10.00 -6.05
C PRO A 322 10.76 9.83 -7.17
N ASP A 323 10.42 9.02 -8.19
CA ASP A 323 11.34 8.65 -9.27
C ASP A 323 11.94 9.86 -10.00
N ASP A 324 11.13 10.88 -10.29
CA ASP A 324 11.55 12.10 -11.00
C ASP A 324 12.54 12.94 -10.18
N ILE A 325 12.31 13.04 -8.86
CA ILE A 325 13.19 13.76 -7.94
C ILE A 325 14.50 12.99 -7.76
N ARG A 326 14.45 11.66 -7.59
CA ARG A 326 15.63 10.78 -7.49
C ARG A 326 16.51 10.89 -8.73
N GLU A 327 15.93 10.78 -9.93
CA GLU A 327 16.68 10.85 -11.18
C GLU A 327 17.36 12.21 -11.38
N ARG A 328 16.70 13.30 -10.97
CA ARG A 328 17.31 14.64 -11.00
C ARG A 328 18.47 14.74 -10.01
N PHE A 329 18.26 14.30 -8.78
CA PHE A 329 19.25 14.40 -7.70
C PHE A 329 20.52 13.60 -7.98
N THR A 330 20.38 12.34 -8.43
CA THR A 330 21.51 11.47 -8.78
C THR A 330 22.34 12.03 -9.94
N ARG A 331 21.68 12.67 -10.92
CA ARG A 331 22.34 13.34 -12.04
C ARG A 331 23.13 14.57 -11.61
N GLU A 332 22.57 15.40 -10.72
CA GLU A 332 23.29 16.56 -10.17
C GLU A 332 24.51 16.16 -9.35
N LEU A 333 24.41 15.10 -8.54
CA LEU A 333 25.56 14.54 -7.82
C LEU A 333 26.65 14.03 -8.78
N ALA A 334 26.26 13.32 -9.84
CA ALA A 334 27.20 12.82 -10.84
C ALA A 334 27.92 13.96 -11.59
N LEU A 335 27.21 15.06 -11.87
CA LEU A 335 27.81 16.26 -12.46
C LEU A 335 28.77 16.96 -11.49
N ALA A 336 28.40 17.09 -10.22
CA ALA A 336 29.25 17.71 -9.20
C ALA A 336 30.55 16.92 -8.96
N LEU A 337 30.51 15.59 -9.09
CA LEU A 337 31.68 14.70 -8.99
C LEU A 337 32.76 14.95 -10.03
N GLU A 338 32.48 15.68 -11.10
CA GLU A 338 33.49 16.08 -12.08
C GLU A 338 34.45 17.15 -11.50
N ASP A 339 34.02 17.95 -10.53
CA ASP A 339 34.91 18.91 -9.85
C ASP A 339 35.96 18.16 -8.99
N PRO A 340 37.27 18.34 -9.23
CA PRO A 340 38.32 17.63 -8.50
C PRO A 340 38.42 18.00 -7.02
N LYS A 341 37.74 19.06 -6.58
CA LYS A 341 37.70 19.48 -5.18
C LYS A 341 36.58 18.79 -4.38
N LEU A 342 35.69 18.03 -5.02
CA LEU A 342 34.66 17.26 -4.35
C LEU A 342 35.15 15.83 -4.04
N ILE A 343 34.93 15.40 -2.80
CA ILE A 343 35.00 14.00 -2.38
C ILE A 343 33.59 13.61 -1.92
N LEU A 344 32.96 12.69 -2.62
CA LEU A 344 31.67 12.13 -2.22
C LEU A 344 31.90 10.87 -1.39
N ILE A 345 31.27 10.80 -0.23
CA ILE A 345 31.16 9.59 0.56
C ILE A 345 29.67 9.28 0.68
N LEU A 346 29.25 8.08 0.36
CA LEU A 346 27.89 7.63 0.66
C LEU A 346 27.93 6.38 1.54
N SER A 347 26.93 6.24 2.40
CA SER A 347 26.66 4.98 3.11
C SER A 347 25.34 4.41 2.63
N MET A 348 25.27 3.09 2.45
CA MET A 348 24.04 2.42 2.07
C MET A 348 24.03 0.99 2.58
N ARG A 349 22.85 0.40 2.72
CA ARG A 349 22.77 -1.05 2.91
C ARG A 349 23.11 -1.82 1.63
N ASP A 350 23.72 -2.99 1.78
CA ASP A 350 24.21 -3.82 0.67
C ASP A 350 23.09 -4.50 -0.12
N ASP A 351 21.94 -4.76 0.50
CA ASP A 351 20.73 -5.25 -0.16
C ASP A 351 20.13 -4.28 -1.20
N PHE A 352 20.48 -2.99 -1.14
CA PHE A 352 20.08 -1.98 -2.13
C PHE A 352 21.06 -1.84 -3.31
N TYR A 353 22.09 -2.69 -3.41
CA TYR A 353 23.09 -2.60 -4.50
C TYR A 353 22.46 -2.65 -5.90
N SER A 354 21.48 -3.52 -6.11
CA SER A 354 20.76 -3.61 -7.40
C SER A 354 19.97 -2.34 -7.73
N ALA A 355 19.31 -1.76 -6.72
CA ALA A 355 18.58 -0.50 -6.86
C ALA A 355 19.54 0.67 -7.15
N PHE A 356 20.70 0.71 -6.50
CA PHE A 356 21.74 1.71 -6.78
C PHE A 356 22.24 1.63 -8.23
N HIS A 357 22.51 0.42 -8.73
CA HIS A 357 23.00 0.24 -10.09
C HIS A 357 21.95 0.59 -11.15
N SER A 358 20.67 0.30 -10.89
CA SER A 358 19.59 0.53 -11.86
C SER A 358 19.02 1.95 -11.80
N ALA A 359 18.70 2.44 -10.60
CA ALA A 359 17.97 3.68 -10.39
C ALA A 359 18.88 4.90 -10.13
N ALA A 360 20.18 4.68 -9.88
CA ALA A 360 21.20 5.71 -9.75
C ALA A 360 22.40 5.46 -10.69
N SER A 361 22.14 4.92 -11.90
CA SER A 361 23.15 4.60 -12.93
C SER A 361 24.22 5.68 -13.15
N PRO A 362 23.92 7.00 -13.20
CA PRO A 362 24.95 8.03 -13.35
C PRO A 362 26.04 8.02 -12.26
N LEU A 363 25.70 7.61 -11.04
CA LEU A 363 26.65 7.45 -9.94
C LEU A 363 27.30 6.07 -9.97
N ALA A 364 26.52 5.01 -10.23
CA ALA A 364 27.02 3.65 -10.27
C ALA A 364 28.08 3.42 -11.36
N GLU A 365 27.96 4.12 -12.50
CA GLU A 365 28.90 4.06 -13.62
C GLU A 365 30.07 5.05 -13.50
N SER A 366 30.13 5.83 -12.40
CA SER A 366 31.18 6.81 -12.19
C SER A 366 32.55 6.15 -12.09
N LYS A 367 33.52 6.61 -12.90
CA LYS A 367 34.92 6.15 -12.86
C LYS A 367 35.61 6.39 -11.50
N PHE A 368 35.06 7.30 -10.69
CA PHE A 368 35.60 7.65 -9.37
C PHE A 368 35.13 6.69 -8.26
N LEU A 369 34.10 5.88 -8.52
CA LEU A 369 33.49 5.01 -7.52
C LEU A 369 34.47 3.94 -7.03
N ARG A 370 34.60 3.84 -5.70
CA ARG A 370 35.18 2.70 -4.99
C ARG A 370 34.18 2.24 -3.94
N VAL A 371 33.83 0.97 -3.99
CA VAL A 371 32.91 0.34 -3.06
C VAL A 371 33.72 -0.37 -1.98
N GLU A 372 33.48 -0.02 -0.73
CA GLU A 372 34.04 -0.67 0.44
C GLU A 372 32.93 -1.30 1.27
N ASN A 373 32.98 -2.62 1.40
CA ASN A 373 32.03 -3.36 2.23
C ASN A 373 32.52 -3.42 3.67
N VAL A 374 31.64 -3.00 4.59
CA VAL A 374 31.82 -3.17 6.02
C VAL A 374 31.73 -4.66 6.35
N PRO A 375 32.72 -5.25 7.05
CA PRO A 375 32.69 -6.66 7.38
C PRO A 375 31.41 -7.08 8.10
N GLY A 376 30.80 -8.18 7.64
CA GLY A 376 29.60 -8.77 8.22
C GLY A 376 29.84 -9.45 9.57
N VAL A 377 31.11 -9.74 9.90
CA VAL A 377 31.55 -10.37 11.15
C VAL A 377 32.56 -9.49 11.87
N LEU A 378 32.56 -9.60 13.20
CA LEU A 378 33.47 -8.89 14.09
C LEU A 378 34.44 -9.87 14.74
N THR A 379 35.67 -9.43 14.98
CA THR A 379 36.65 -10.21 15.75
C THR A 379 36.41 -10.05 17.26
N GLN A 380 36.94 -10.98 18.05
CA GLN A 380 36.88 -10.89 19.51
C GLN A 380 37.61 -9.64 20.04
N ASP A 381 38.75 -9.29 19.45
CA ASP A 381 39.51 -8.10 19.84
C ASP A 381 38.77 -6.79 19.54
N GLU A 382 38.09 -6.73 18.38
CA GLU A 382 37.23 -5.59 18.03
C GLU A 382 36.12 -5.41 19.07
N LEU A 383 35.46 -6.51 19.47
CA LEU A 383 34.37 -6.48 20.45
C LEU A 383 34.85 -6.15 21.87
N MET A 384 35.96 -6.74 22.32
CA MET A 384 36.55 -6.40 23.63
C MET A 384 36.92 -4.93 23.68
N ALA A 385 37.50 -4.39 22.60
CA ALA A 385 37.81 -2.97 22.50
C ALA A 385 36.54 -2.09 22.57
N MET A 386 35.42 -2.50 21.96
CA MET A 386 34.13 -1.81 22.07
C MET A 386 33.51 -1.88 23.47
N ILE A 387 33.78 -2.93 24.24
CA ILE A 387 33.21 -3.13 25.58
C ILE A 387 34.04 -2.43 26.65
N GLU A 388 35.37 -2.54 26.62
CA GLU A 388 36.20 -2.14 27.77
C GLU A 388 36.77 -0.73 27.63
N ARG A 389 37.19 -0.35 26.41
CA ARG A 389 37.88 0.93 26.21
C ARG A 389 36.98 2.15 26.43
N PRO A 390 35.71 2.19 25.98
CA PRO A 390 34.84 3.32 26.28
C PRO A 390 34.64 3.52 27.78
N ALA A 391 34.44 2.44 28.55
CA ALA A 391 34.39 2.50 30.01
C ALA A 391 35.68 3.06 30.61
N GLY A 392 36.84 2.60 30.14
CA GLY A 392 38.15 3.08 30.62
C GLY A 392 38.35 4.59 30.42
N VAL A 393 37.92 5.15 29.28
CA VAL A 393 38.05 6.60 28.98
C VAL A 393 37.30 7.47 29.99
N VAL A 394 36.19 6.97 30.55
CA VAL A 394 35.36 7.69 31.52
C VAL A 394 35.65 7.30 32.99
N GLY A 395 36.75 6.57 33.21
CA GLY A 395 37.16 6.12 34.55
C GLY A 395 36.31 4.98 35.13
N ALA A 396 35.57 4.27 34.29
CA ALA A 396 34.79 3.09 34.68
C ALA A 396 35.55 1.80 34.37
N ALA A 397 35.22 0.73 35.10
CA ALA A 397 35.80 -0.60 34.88
C ALA A 397 34.74 -1.60 34.44
N VAL A 398 35.17 -2.62 33.68
CA VAL A 398 34.37 -3.82 33.40
C VAL A 398 34.83 -4.92 34.35
N GLU A 399 33.90 -5.63 34.96
CA GLU A 399 34.24 -6.76 35.84
C GLU A 399 34.95 -7.87 35.03
N PRO A 400 36.06 -8.45 35.52
CA PRO A 400 36.81 -9.46 34.77
C PRO A 400 35.95 -10.65 34.33
N GLY A 401 36.01 -11.04 33.06
CA GLY A 401 35.21 -12.13 32.50
C GLY A 401 33.85 -11.70 31.93
N LEU A 402 33.41 -10.47 32.21
CA LEU A 402 32.12 -9.96 31.73
C LEU A 402 32.14 -9.65 30.24
N GLY A 403 33.24 -9.11 29.72
CA GLY A 403 33.40 -8.84 28.29
C GLY A 403 33.29 -10.11 27.45
N GLU A 404 33.96 -11.18 27.87
CA GLU A 404 33.90 -12.48 27.23
C GLU A 404 32.50 -13.12 27.31
N LEU A 405 31.80 -12.93 28.43
CA LEU A 405 30.42 -13.38 28.57
C LEU A 405 29.48 -12.64 27.61
N ILE A 406 29.61 -11.32 27.49
CA ILE A 406 28.83 -10.49 26.55
C ILE A 406 29.08 -10.94 25.11
N ILE A 407 30.35 -11.17 24.73
CA ILE A 407 30.72 -11.65 23.40
C ILE A 407 30.15 -13.05 23.13
N LYS A 408 30.19 -13.93 24.13
CA LYS A 408 29.62 -15.27 24.03
C LYS A 408 28.11 -15.22 23.79
N ASP A 409 27.38 -14.35 24.48
CA ASP A 409 25.94 -14.17 24.30
C ASP A 409 25.57 -13.62 22.91
N LEU A 410 26.47 -12.86 22.29
CA LEU A 410 26.33 -12.33 20.93
C LEU A 410 26.72 -13.33 19.82
N THR A 411 27.40 -14.42 20.18
CA THR A 411 27.96 -15.35 19.20
C THR A 411 26.88 -16.32 18.71
N HIS A 412 26.61 -16.27 17.40
CA HIS A 412 25.72 -17.21 16.72
C HIS A 412 26.50 -17.94 15.61
N ASP A 413 26.37 -19.26 15.54
CA ASP A 413 27.12 -20.10 14.58
C ASP A 413 28.64 -19.90 14.61
N GLY A 414 29.20 -19.60 15.79
CA GLY A 414 30.65 -19.42 15.99
C GLY A 414 31.21 -18.07 15.54
N SER A 415 30.36 -17.10 15.16
CA SER A 415 30.80 -15.73 14.85
C SER A 415 29.82 -14.69 15.39
N VAL A 416 30.30 -13.47 15.62
CA VAL A 416 29.44 -12.34 15.98
C VAL A 416 29.19 -11.52 14.72
N ARG A 417 27.92 -11.38 14.34
CA ARG A 417 27.51 -10.56 13.20
C ARG A 417 27.58 -9.08 13.57
N SER A 418 28.05 -8.25 12.65
CA SER A 418 28.11 -6.80 12.86
C SER A 418 26.71 -6.17 13.00
N SER A 419 25.66 -6.81 12.48
CA SER A 419 24.27 -6.41 12.70
C SER A 419 23.83 -6.45 14.17
N SER A 420 24.58 -7.11 15.05
CA SER A 420 24.27 -7.20 16.49
C SER A 420 24.88 -6.05 17.32
N LEU A 421 25.68 -5.16 16.72
CA LEU A 421 26.25 -3.99 17.40
C LEU A 421 25.22 -3.09 18.09
N PRO A 422 24.03 -2.82 17.52
CA PRO A 422 23.02 -2.02 18.21
C PRO A 422 22.53 -2.68 19.50
N LEU A 423 22.46 -4.01 19.54
CA LEU A 423 22.10 -4.76 20.75
C LEU A 423 23.20 -4.69 21.79
N LEU A 424 24.46 -4.81 21.36
CA LEU A 424 25.62 -4.63 22.22
C LEU A 424 25.60 -3.25 22.89
N GLU A 425 25.50 -2.18 22.09
CA GLU A 425 25.46 -0.80 22.60
C GLU A 425 24.28 -0.56 23.54
N PHE A 426 23.10 -1.10 23.20
CA PHE A 426 21.93 -1.00 24.06
C PHE A 426 22.17 -1.69 25.41
N ALA A 427 22.67 -2.93 25.39
CA ALA A 427 22.96 -3.68 26.61
C ALA A 427 24.03 -2.98 27.47
N LEU A 428 25.10 -2.47 26.86
CA LEU A 428 26.15 -1.71 27.56
C LEU A 428 25.62 -0.41 28.16
N THR A 429 24.67 0.26 27.48
CA THR A 429 24.00 1.47 28.01
C THR A 429 23.14 1.14 29.22
N GLN A 430 22.37 0.05 29.19
CA GLN A 430 21.59 -0.41 30.35
C GLN A 430 22.50 -0.85 31.50
N LEU A 431 23.61 -1.51 31.17
CA LEU A 431 24.62 -1.91 32.14
C LEU A 431 25.29 -0.69 32.79
N TRP A 432 25.53 0.37 32.02
CA TRP A 432 26.02 1.66 32.51
C TRP A 432 25.05 2.33 33.47
N ILE A 433 23.75 2.31 33.16
CA ILE A 433 22.72 2.87 34.05
C ILE A 433 22.66 2.08 35.37
N LYS A 434 22.81 0.76 35.33
CA LYS A 434 22.82 -0.12 36.51
C LYS A 434 24.21 -0.36 37.10
N ARG A 435 25.22 0.39 36.65
CA ARG A 435 26.60 0.23 37.11
C ARG A 435 26.65 0.46 38.62
N ARG A 436 27.48 -0.32 39.30
CA ARG A 436 27.70 -0.16 40.74
C ARG A 436 29.09 0.39 40.92
N GLU A 437 29.15 1.62 41.45
CA GLU A 437 30.40 2.25 41.88
C GLU A 437 31.42 2.38 40.75
N GLY A 438 30.96 2.90 39.61
CA GLY A 438 31.80 3.05 38.43
C GLY A 438 32.18 1.74 37.74
N ARG A 439 31.60 0.59 38.12
CA ARG A 439 31.87 -0.71 37.49
C ARG A 439 30.64 -1.32 36.82
N LEU A 440 30.83 -1.84 35.61
CA LEU A 440 29.89 -2.72 34.91
C LEU A 440 30.05 -4.13 35.47
N THR A 441 28.98 -4.71 36.01
CA THR A 441 29.05 -5.95 36.82
C THR A 441 28.24 -7.11 36.24
N HIS A 442 28.62 -8.34 36.56
CA HIS A 442 27.86 -9.55 36.20
C HIS A 442 26.44 -9.53 36.76
N ASP A 443 26.27 -9.02 37.97
CA ASP A 443 24.96 -8.89 38.62
C ASP A 443 24.04 -7.99 37.82
N ALA A 444 24.51 -6.79 37.46
CA ALA A 444 23.74 -5.85 36.65
C ALA A 444 23.47 -6.43 35.25
N TYR A 445 24.41 -7.17 34.67
CA TYR A 445 24.25 -7.83 33.38
C TYR A 445 23.16 -8.93 33.41
N ARG A 446 23.07 -9.70 34.50
CA ARG A 446 21.97 -10.65 34.72
C ARG A 446 20.63 -9.95 34.97
N GLU A 447 20.64 -8.80 35.61
CA GLU A 447 19.44 -8.01 35.90
C GLU A 447 18.82 -7.40 34.63
N ILE A 448 19.63 -6.85 33.71
CA ILE A 448 19.17 -6.47 32.36
C ILE A 448 18.91 -7.71 31.48
N GLY A 449 19.43 -8.85 31.94
CA GLY A 449 19.39 -10.22 31.43
C GLY A 449 19.96 -10.43 30.04
N GLY A 450 21.18 -9.94 29.88
CA GLY A 450 21.99 -10.22 28.71
C GLY A 450 21.69 -9.35 27.49
N VAL A 451 22.51 -9.53 26.45
CA VAL A 451 22.42 -8.69 25.24
C VAL A 451 21.06 -8.83 24.54
N THR A 452 20.68 -10.04 24.12
CA THR A 452 19.44 -10.28 23.35
C THR A 452 18.17 -9.99 24.15
N GLY A 453 18.18 -10.29 25.45
CA GLY A 453 17.01 -10.10 26.31
C GLY A 453 16.82 -8.67 26.83
N SER A 454 17.82 -7.80 26.71
CA SER A 454 17.75 -6.44 27.26
C SER A 454 16.80 -5.54 26.46
N LEU A 455 16.91 -5.51 25.12
CA LEU A 455 16.08 -4.67 24.25
C LEU A 455 14.61 -5.12 24.26
N ALA A 456 14.36 -6.43 24.15
CA ALA A 456 13.01 -6.97 24.17
C ALA A 456 12.30 -6.71 25.50
N ARG A 457 12.99 -6.89 26.64
CA ARG A 457 12.43 -6.54 27.96
C ARG A 457 12.16 -5.05 28.08
N TRP A 458 13.09 -4.20 27.67
CA TRP A 458 12.89 -2.75 27.71
C TRP A 458 11.65 -2.32 26.91
N ALA A 459 11.49 -2.85 25.70
CA ALA A 459 10.33 -2.55 24.87
C ALA A 459 9.02 -3.08 25.49
N ASN A 460 9.06 -4.27 26.09
CA ASN A 460 7.92 -4.85 26.80
C ASN A 460 7.55 -4.08 28.07
N ASP A 461 8.52 -3.64 28.86
CA ASP A 461 8.31 -2.83 30.05
C ASP A 461 7.66 -1.50 29.66
N ALA A 462 8.25 -0.79 28.68
CA ALA A 462 7.70 0.47 28.17
C ALA A 462 6.26 0.31 27.63
N TYR A 463 5.96 -0.80 26.93
CA TYR A 463 4.61 -1.10 26.46
C TYR A 463 3.65 -1.47 27.60
N SER A 464 4.13 -2.20 28.62
CA SER A 464 3.32 -2.64 29.75
C SER A 464 2.90 -1.50 30.68
N GLU A 465 3.67 -0.41 30.72
CA GLU A 465 3.33 0.79 31.50
C GLU A 465 2.14 1.57 30.92
N LEU A 466 1.80 1.36 29.64
CA LEU A 466 0.63 1.96 29.02
C LEU A 466 -0.67 1.29 29.50
N SER A 467 -1.73 2.10 29.64
CA SER A 467 -3.09 1.59 29.89
C SER A 467 -3.60 0.75 28.72
N GLU A 468 -4.62 -0.08 28.94
CA GLU A 468 -5.19 -0.95 27.89
C GLU A 468 -5.67 -0.18 26.65
N THR A 469 -6.23 1.02 26.85
CA THR A 469 -6.63 1.92 25.76
C THR A 469 -5.42 2.47 24.99
N HIS A 470 -4.37 2.90 25.70
CA HIS A 470 -3.16 3.44 25.09
C HIS A 470 -2.30 2.37 24.41
N ARG A 471 -2.35 1.11 24.87
CA ARG A 471 -1.64 -0.02 24.24
C ARG A 471 -2.10 -0.26 22.80
N ARG A 472 -3.42 -0.18 22.52
CA ARG A 472 -3.94 -0.30 21.14
C ARG A 472 -3.45 0.84 20.24
N VAL A 473 -3.38 2.06 20.78
CA VAL A 473 -2.85 3.22 20.06
C VAL A 473 -1.34 3.06 19.80
N ALA A 474 -0.59 2.49 20.75
CA ALA A 474 0.82 2.19 20.60
C ALA A 474 1.08 1.13 19.53
N GLU A 475 0.27 0.07 19.46
CA GLU A 475 0.36 -0.95 18.40
C GLU A 475 0.14 -0.33 17.00
N ASP A 476 -0.92 0.48 16.83
CA ASP A 476 -1.18 1.21 15.57
C ASP A 476 -0.02 2.16 15.22
N LEU A 477 0.46 2.95 16.20
CA LEU A 477 1.55 3.89 16.01
C LEU A 477 2.84 3.16 15.61
N LEU A 478 3.28 2.17 16.37
CA LEU A 478 4.54 1.45 16.14
C LEU A 478 4.52 0.71 14.80
N THR A 479 3.41 0.05 14.43
CA THR A 479 3.28 -0.62 13.13
C THR A 479 3.21 0.37 11.97
N SER A 480 2.70 1.60 12.17
CA SER A 480 2.73 2.66 11.15
C SER A 480 4.12 3.24 10.87
N LEU A 481 5.08 3.01 11.78
CA LEU A 481 6.50 3.38 11.62
C LEU A 481 7.33 2.27 10.98
N VAL A 482 6.68 1.32 10.31
CA VAL A 482 7.34 0.21 9.59
C VAL A 482 6.93 0.24 8.12
N HIS A 483 7.92 0.17 7.24
CA HIS A 483 7.75 -0.12 5.83
C HIS A 483 7.91 -1.62 5.62
N LEU A 484 6.92 -2.24 4.99
CA LEU A 484 6.87 -3.68 4.83
C LEU A 484 7.72 -4.11 3.64
N GLY A 485 8.73 -4.94 3.91
CA GLY A 485 9.57 -5.52 2.89
C GLY A 485 8.80 -6.50 1.99
N ASP A 486 9.34 -6.73 0.79
CA ASP A 486 8.88 -7.80 -0.08
C ASP A 486 9.60 -9.12 0.27
N GLU A 487 8.98 -9.94 1.10
CA GLU A 487 9.47 -11.28 1.46
C GLU A 487 9.76 -12.16 0.24
N SER A 488 9.03 -11.98 -0.87
CA SER A 488 9.25 -12.77 -2.10
C SER A 488 10.56 -12.41 -2.81
N GLN A 489 11.07 -11.19 -2.56
CA GLN A 489 12.36 -10.71 -3.04
C GLN A 489 13.44 -10.76 -1.96
N GLY A 490 13.14 -11.32 -0.77
CA GLY A 490 14.05 -11.36 0.36
C GLY A 490 14.33 -9.99 0.98
N LEU A 491 13.49 -8.98 0.71
CA LEU A 491 13.62 -7.65 1.30
C LEU A 491 13.02 -7.65 2.71
N PRO A 492 13.79 -7.29 3.75
CA PRO A 492 13.29 -7.26 5.12
C PRO A 492 12.41 -6.04 5.38
N ASP A 493 11.62 -6.10 6.46
CA ASP A 493 10.89 -4.94 6.97
C ASP A 493 11.89 -3.87 7.46
N THR A 494 11.55 -2.61 7.24
CA THR A 494 12.43 -1.47 7.56
C THR A 494 11.67 -0.40 8.33
N ARG A 495 12.37 0.39 9.12
CA ARG A 495 11.77 1.55 9.77
C ARG A 495 11.32 2.61 8.76
N ARG A 496 10.17 3.21 9.01
CA ARG A 496 9.56 4.28 8.22
C ARG A 496 9.45 5.55 9.04
N ARG A 497 9.79 6.68 8.41
CA ARG A 497 9.59 8.02 8.94
C ARG A 497 8.18 8.52 8.63
N ARG A 498 7.52 9.16 9.60
CA ARG A 498 6.17 9.73 9.50
C ARG A 498 6.15 11.15 10.05
N GLN A 499 5.26 12.01 9.55
CA GLN A 499 5.09 13.36 10.09
C GLN A 499 4.42 13.29 11.47
N ILE A 500 4.94 14.04 12.45
CA ILE A 500 4.38 14.10 13.80
C ILE A 500 2.93 14.58 13.75
N ALA A 501 2.61 15.54 12.89
CA ALA A 501 1.25 16.07 12.72
C ALA A 501 0.22 15.00 12.33
N GLU A 502 0.62 13.98 11.57
CA GLU A 502 -0.27 12.87 11.17
C GLU A 502 -0.52 11.87 12.31
N LEU A 503 0.40 11.79 13.27
CA LEU A 503 0.39 10.81 14.35
C LEU A 503 0.08 11.43 15.71
N SER A 504 -0.27 12.72 15.78
CA SER A 504 -0.57 13.46 17.01
C SER A 504 -1.95 14.12 17.00
N ALA A 505 -2.87 13.63 16.17
CA ALA A 505 -4.20 14.21 15.97
C ALA A 505 -5.13 14.10 17.21
N SER A 506 -4.88 13.13 18.09
CA SER A 506 -5.64 12.93 19.33
C SER A 506 -4.76 13.03 20.58
N GLU A 507 -5.37 13.39 21.71
CA GLU A 507 -4.68 13.47 23.01
C GLU A 507 -4.05 12.13 23.42
N SER A 508 -4.73 11.00 23.14
CA SER A 508 -4.20 9.66 23.38
C SER A 508 -2.96 9.35 22.53
N GLN A 509 -2.94 9.77 21.26
CA GLN A 509 -1.78 9.61 20.39
C GLN A 509 -0.60 10.47 20.86
N GLN A 510 -0.85 11.71 21.26
CA GLN A 510 0.19 12.59 21.82
C GLN A 510 0.80 12.00 23.10
N HIS A 511 -0.04 11.47 23.99
CA HIS A 511 0.40 10.83 25.22
C HIS A 511 1.27 9.59 24.94
N VAL A 512 0.82 8.70 24.06
CA VAL A 512 1.58 7.50 23.67
C VAL A 512 2.89 7.87 22.99
N MET A 513 2.89 8.82 22.07
CA MET A 513 4.09 9.27 21.38
C MET A 513 5.11 9.83 22.37
N LYS A 514 4.67 10.68 23.30
CA LYS A 514 5.53 11.21 24.35
C LYS A 514 6.11 10.08 25.22
N HIS A 515 5.29 9.15 25.66
CA HIS A 515 5.75 8.00 26.48
C HIS A 515 6.77 7.14 25.74
N LEU A 516 6.52 6.80 24.48
CA LEU A 516 7.45 6.02 23.66
C LEU A 516 8.75 6.78 23.36
N ALA A 517 8.70 8.10 23.21
CA ALA A 517 9.88 8.95 23.04
C ALA A 517 10.69 9.07 24.34
N ASP A 518 10.03 9.27 25.48
CA ASP A 518 10.63 9.31 26.82
C ASP A 518 11.33 7.97 27.14
N ARG A 519 10.71 6.86 26.72
CA ARG A 519 11.27 5.50 26.79
C ARG A 519 12.23 5.16 25.64
N ARG A 520 12.51 6.10 24.73
CA ARG A 520 13.44 5.95 23.59
C ARG A 520 13.14 4.75 22.69
N LEU A 521 11.87 4.39 22.47
CA LEU A 521 11.46 3.43 21.44
C LEU A 521 11.27 4.10 20.07
N ILE A 522 10.98 5.40 20.09
CA ILE A 522 10.86 6.25 18.90
C ILE A 522 11.74 7.48 19.06
N VAL A 523 12.19 8.04 17.94
CA VAL A 523 12.96 9.28 17.89
C VAL A 523 12.20 10.29 17.04
N ALA A 524 12.10 11.52 17.56
CA ALA A 524 11.60 12.66 16.82
C ALA A 524 12.78 13.45 16.24
N ASP A 525 12.74 13.69 14.93
CA ASP A 525 13.74 14.47 14.18
C ASP A 525 13.00 15.60 13.43
N GLY A 526 13.15 16.83 13.93
CA GLY A 526 12.38 17.98 13.46
C GLY A 526 10.88 17.76 13.63
N ASN A 527 10.15 17.68 12.51
CA ASN A 527 8.70 17.43 12.49
C ASN A 527 8.34 15.96 12.18
N THR A 528 9.33 15.06 12.22
CA THR A 528 9.14 13.66 11.85
C THR A 528 9.45 12.72 13.01
N VAL A 529 8.88 11.52 12.96
CA VAL A 529 9.08 10.47 13.95
C VAL A 529 9.35 9.14 13.26
N GLU A 530 10.26 8.35 13.83
CA GLU A 530 10.64 7.02 13.36
C GLU A 530 10.95 6.10 14.54
N LEU A 531 11.00 4.78 14.32
CA LEU A 531 11.55 3.85 15.30
C LEU A 531 13.03 4.19 15.55
N ILE A 532 13.47 4.11 16.80
CA ILE A 532 14.85 4.43 17.18
C ILE A 532 15.87 3.56 16.41
N HIS A 533 15.54 2.29 16.14
CA HIS A 533 16.40 1.37 15.38
C HIS A 533 15.63 0.17 14.81
N ASP A 534 16.12 -0.38 13.71
CA ASP A 534 15.63 -1.63 13.10
C ASP A 534 15.76 -2.86 14.01
N ALA A 535 16.56 -2.79 15.09
CA ALA A 535 16.76 -3.92 16.00
C ALA A 535 15.47 -4.28 16.74
N LEU A 536 14.54 -3.32 16.89
CA LEU A 536 13.20 -3.57 17.39
C LEU A 536 12.40 -4.47 16.45
N LEU A 537 12.66 -4.44 15.14
CA LEU A 537 11.96 -5.28 14.16
C LEU A 537 12.45 -6.73 14.19
N SER A 538 13.71 -6.98 14.58
CA SER A 538 14.27 -8.33 14.66
C SER A 538 14.12 -8.96 16.05
N GLU A 539 14.30 -8.18 17.12
CA GLU A 539 14.37 -8.72 18.49
C GLU A 539 13.08 -8.60 19.29
N TRP A 540 12.15 -7.70 18.93
CA TRP A 540 10.92 -7.52 19.70
C TRP A 540 9.80 -8.43 19.19
N ASP A 541 9.55 -9.53 19.90
CA ASP A 541 8.57 -10.54 19.52
C ASP A 541 7.14 -10.00 19.39
N GLU A 542 6.74 -9.05 20.23
CA GLU A 542 5.45 -8.40 20.14
C GLU A 542 5.27 -7.65 18.82
N LEU A 543 6.25 -6.82 18.46
CA LEU A 543 6.19 -6.04 17.22
C LEU A 543 6.21 -6.93 16.00
N LYS A 544 7.07 -7.97 15.98
CA LYS A 544 7.08 -8.99 14.92
C LYS A 544 5.71 -9.66 14.77
N ARG A 545 5.08 -10.00 15.89
CA ARG A 545 3.74 -10.61 15.90
C ARG A 545 2.69 -9.66 15.35
N TRP A 546 2.67 -8.39 15.77
CA TRP A 546 1.72 -7.39 15.28
C TRP A 546 1.87 -7.16 13.78
N ILE A 547 3.10 -7.05 13.28
CA ILE A 547 3.40 -6.90 11.85
C ILE A 547 2.92 -8.12 11.08
N ARG A 548 3.29 -9.34 11.52
CA ARG A 548 2.91 -10.59 10.86
C ARG A 548 1.40 -10.78 10.81
N ASP A 549 0.72 -10.60 11.94
CA ASP A 549 -0.71 -10.87 12.09
C ASP A 549 -1.55 -9.82 11.32
N ASN A 550 -1.03 -8.62 11.09
CA ASN A 550 -1.70 -7.54 10.34
C ASN A 550 -1.07 -7.21 8.97
N ARG A 551 -0.11 -8.00 8.46
CA ARG A 551 0.70 -7.66 7.27
C ARG A 551 -0.13 -7.27 6.05
N HIS A 552 -1.21 -8.03 5.78
CA HIS A 552 -2.15 -7.75 4.69
C HIS A 552 -2.82 -6.37 4.82
N ASN A 553 -3.30 -6.05 6.02
CA ASN A 553 -3.99 -4.79 6.31
C ASN A 553 -3.03 -3.59 6.25
N LEU A 554 -1.80 -3.77 6.73
CA LEU A 554 -0.75 -2.76 6.67
C LEU A 554 -0.34 -2.48 5.21
N ARG A 555 -0.22 -3.50 4.35
CA ARG A 555 0.01 -3.31 2.90
C ARG A 555 -1.11 -2.55 2.21
N LEU A 556 -2.37 -2.82 2.57
CA LEU A 556 -3.52 -2.08 2.04
C LEU A 556 -3.49 -0.61 2.45
N ARG A 557 -3.12 -0.33 3.70
CA ARG A 557 -2.96 1.04 4.22
C ARG A 557 -1.83 1.77 3.50
N GLU A 558 -0.69 1.12 3.26
CA GLU A 558 0.42 1.71 2.52
C GLU A 558 0.03 2.09 1.10
N LYS A 559 -0.67 1.20 0.38
CA LYS A 559 -1.20 1.50 -0.96
C LYS A 559 -2.26 2.59 -0.94
N LEU A 560 -3.10 2.64 0.10
CA LEU A 560 -4.07 3.73 0.27
C LEU A 560 -3.36 5.08 0.43
N ALA A 561 -2.32 5.14 1.29
CA ALA A 561 -1.55 6.35 1.51
C ALA A 561 -0.93 6.85 0.20
N ASP A 562 -0.25 5.97 -0.55
CA ASP A 562 0.37 6.28 -1.84
C ASP A 562 -0.66 6.81 -2.87
N LEU A 563 -1.76 6.09 -3.09
CA LEU A 563 -2.82 6.52 -4.01
C LEU A 563 -3.50 7.82 -3.56
N SER A 564 -3.64 8.04 -2.25
CA SER A 564 -4.23 9.28 -1.72
C SER A 564 -3.33 10.48 -1.98
N SER A 565 -2.01 10.32 -1.85
CA SER A 565 -1.01 11.35 -2.19
C SER A 565 -0.98 11.65 -3.68
N GLN A 566 -1.01 10.62 -4.54
CA GLN A 566 -1.10 10.79 -5.99
C GLN A 566 -2.39 11.49 -6.41
N TRP A 567 -3.52 11.16 -5.77
CA TRP A 567 -4.79 11.81 -6.02
C TRP A 567 -4.77 13.29 -5.60
N GLU A 568 -4.13 13.62 -4.47
CA GLU A 568 -3.92 15.02 -4.05
C GLU A 568 -3.06 15.78 -5.06
N ALA A 569 -1.95 15.19 -5.51
CA ALA A 569 -1.06 15.78 -6.53
C ALA A 569 -1.78 16.01 -7.87
N SER A 570 -2.77 15.18 -8.22
CA SER A 570 -3.63 15.39 -9.40
C SER A 570 -4.65 16.54 -9.24
N GLY A 571 -4.66 17.23 -8.10
CA GLY A 571 -5.68 18.21 -7.73
C GLY A 571 -7.05 17.57 -7.48
N ARG A 572 -7.08 16.32 -6.99
CA ARG A 572 -8.27 15.52 -6.67
C ARG A 572 -9.19 15.21 -7.87
N LYS A 573 -8.67 15.24 -9.10
CA LYS A 573 -9.46 15.08 -10.33
C LYS A 573 -9.38 13.70 -10.97
N ASP A 574 -8.29 12.97 -10.75
CA ASP A 574 -8.12 11.67 -11.40
C ASP A 574 -8.99 10.58 -10.75
N VAL A 575 -10.08 10.23 -11.43
CA VAL A 575 -11.06 9.23 -10.99
C VAL A 575 -10.53 7.79 -11.17
N SER A 576 -9.46 7.59 -11.95
CA SER A 576 -8.88 6.27 -12.18
C SER A 576 -8.15 5.74 -10.95
N LEU A 577 -7.60 6.63 -10.12
CA LEU A 577 -6.92 6.31 -8.87
C LEU A 577 -7.89 5.83 -7.77
N LEU A 578 -9.17 6.24 -7.83
CA LEU A 578 -10.15 5.94 -6.80
C LEU A 578 -10.49 4.44 -6.72
N TYR A 579 -10.56 3.91 -5.50
CA TYR A 579 -10.90 2.51 -5.28
C TYR A 579 -12.34 2.19 -5.68
N LYS A 580 -12.56 0.97 -6.18
CA LYS A 580 -13.86 0.45 -6.63
C LYS A 580 -14.06 -0.99 -6.17
N GLY A 581 -15.33 -1.40 -6.02
CA GLY A 581 -15.71 -2.79 -5.79
C GLY A 581 -15.11 -3.36 -4.50
N TRP A 582 -14.39 -4.49 -4.62
CA TRP A 582 -13.86 -5.21 -3.45
C TRP A 582 -12.77 -4.43 -2.72
N ARG A 583 -11.88 -3.72 -3.42
CA ARG A 583 -10.81 -2.90 -2.81
C ARG A 583 -11.36 -1.80 -1.91
N LEU A 584 -12.44 -1.13 -2.36
CA LEU A 584 -13.10 -0.10 -1.57
C LEU A 584 -13.75 -0.69 -0.31
N ARG A 585 -14.42 -1.84 -0.43
CA ARG A 585 -15.02 -2.53 0.74
C ARG A 585 -13.96 -2.94 1.76
N GLU A 586 -12.83 -3.42 1.28
CA GLU A 586 -11.72 -3.86 2.12
C GLU A 586 -11.12 -2.70 2.92
N VAL A 587 -10.84 -1.57 2.26
CA VAL A 587 -10.34 -0.36 2.94
C VAL A 587 -11.37 0.25 3.89
N VAL A 588 -12.66 0.24 3.53
CA VAL A 588 -13.72 0.69 4.45
C VAL A 588 -13.81 -0.20 5.69
N ALA A 589 -13.58 -1.51 5.57
CA ALA A 589 -13.56 -2.41 6.73
C ALA A 589 -12.38 -2.15 7.69
N LEU A 590 -11.32 -1.48 7.21
CA LEU A 590 -10.16 -1.11 8.03
C LEU A 590 -10.41 0.13 8.90
N SER A 591 -11.46 0.93 8.64
CA SER A 591 -11.72 2.17 9.40
C SER A 591 -12.06 1.96 10.87
N GLY A 592 -12.41 0.73 11.27
CA GLY A 592 -12.62 0.35 12.67
C GLY A 592 -11.37 -0.22 13.36
N LYS A 593 -10.27 -0.44 12.62
CA LYS A 593 -9.03 -1.06 13.11
C LYS A 593 -7.86 -0.09 13.15
N PHE A 594 -7.82 0.87 12.23
CA PHE A 594 -6.72 1.82 12.09
C PHE A 594 -7.24 3.25 12.06
N THR A 595 -6.43 4.18 12.53
CA THR A 595 -6.71 5.61 12.35
C THR A 595 -6.17 6.10 11.00
N PHE A 596 -7.06 6.62 10.16
CA PHE A 596 -6.73 7.22 8.86
C PHE A 596 -6.49 8.73 8.98
N THR A 597 -5.54 9.24 8.20
CA THR A 597 -5.30 10.68 8.02
C THR A 597 -6.47 11.36 7.34
N VAL A 598 -6.53 12.70 7.41
CA VAL A 598 -7.60 13.49 6.76
C VAL A 598 -7.62 13.24 5.25
N LEU A 599 -6.45 13.17 4.61
CA LEU A 599 -6.35 12.92 3.17
C LEU A 599 -6.88 11.53 2.77
N GLU A 600 -6.52 10.49 3.53
CA GLU A 600 -7.01 9.13 3.30
C GLU A 600 -8.53 9.04 3.48
N GLN A 601 -9.09 9.73 4.48
CA GLN A 601 -10.53 9.79 4.70
C GLN A 601 -11.26 10.47 3.53
N ASP A 602 -10.73 11.59 3.03
CA ASP A 602 -11.24 12.30 1.86
C ASP A 602 -11.22 11.41 0.61
N PHE A 603 -10.13 10.67 0.40
CA PHE A 603 -9.96 9.73 -0.71
C PHE A 603 -10.97 8.58 -0.64
N ILE A 604 -11.19 7.98 0.54
CA ILE A 604 -12.21 6.94 0.75
C ILE A 604 -13.61 7.51 0.46
N ALA A 605 -13.92 8.70 0.98
CA ALA A 605 -15.20 9.35 0.75
C ALA A 605 -15.43 9.68 -0.74
N ALA A 606 -14.40 10.09 -1.47
CA ALA A 606 -14.45 10.29 -2.91
C ALA A 606 -14.69 8.98 -3.67
N SER A 607 -13.99 7.90 -3.27
CA SER A 607 -14.15 6.55 -3.84
C SER A 607 -15.58 6.02 -3.65
N ILE A 608 -16.17 6.18 -2.45
CA ILE A 608 -17.58 5.83 -2.18
C ILE A 608 -18.53 6.61 -3.08
N ARG A 609 -18.32 7.92 -3.25
CA ARG A 609 -19.15 8.76 -4.13
C ARG A 609 -19.03 8.36 -5.60
N ALA A 610 -17.83 7.96 -6.04
CA ALA A 610 -17.60 7.50 -7.40
C ALA A 610 -18.29 6.15 -7.68
N GLU A 611 -18.18 5.17 -6.76
CA GLU A 611 -18.85 3.87 -6.91
C GLU A 611 -20.37 4.01 -6.93
N ARG A 612 -20.95 4.88 -6.07
CA ARG A 612 -22.39 5.16 -6.09
C ARG A 612 -22.85 5.74 -7.42
N ARG A 613 -22.12 6.73 -7.97
CA ARG A 613 -22.43 7.30 -9.29
C ARG A 613 -22.37 6.27 -10.41
N GLN A 614 -21.34 5.41 -10.41
CA GLN A 614 -21.19 4.37 -11.41
C GLN A 614 -22.30 3.31 -11.32
N ARG A 615 -22.70 2.88 -10.12
CA ARG A 615 -23.84 1.95 -9.94
C ARG A 615 -25.15 2.55 -10.41
N LEU A 616 -25.41 3.83 -10.10
CA LEU A 616 -26.62 4.50 -10.57
C LEU A 616 -26.67 4.59 -12.10
N HIS A 617 -25.54 4.87 -12.76
CA HIS A 617 -25.45 4.82 -14.23
C HIS A 617 -25.69 3.41 -14.79
N GLN A 618 -25.10 2.37 -14.20
CA GLN A 618 -25.30 0.99 -14.64
C GLN A 618 -26.77 0.54 -14.52
N ILE A 619 -27.43 0.86 -13.40
CA ILE A 619 -28.85 0.58 -13.21
C ILE A 619 -29.69 1.34 -14.26
N GLY A 620 -29.38 2.61 -14.51
CA GLY A 620 -30.06 3.40 -15.54
C GLY A 620 -29.92 2.79 -16.95
N THR A 621 -28.73 2.33 -17.32
CA THR A 621 -28.50 1.69 -18.63
C THR A 621 -29.23 0.35 -18.78
N VAL A 622 -29.23 -0.48 -17.73
CA VAL A 622 -29.94 -1.78 -17.76
C VAL A 622 -31.44 -1.56 -17.93
N LEU A 623 -32.03 -0.62 -17.17
CA LEU A 623 -33.45 -0.26 -17.28
C LEU A 623 -33.83 0.26 -18.68
N ALA A 624 -32.95 1.03 -19.33
CA ALA A 624 -33.17 1.52 -20.69
C ALA A 624 -33.19 0.36 -21.71
N TYR A 625 -32.27 -0.61 -21.60
CA TYR A 625 -32.24 -1.76 -22.50
C TYR A 625 -33.41 -2.73 -22.29
N THR A 626 -33.86 -2.96 -21.05
CA THR A 626 -35.07 -3.77 -20.81
C THR A 626 -36.32 -3.10 -21.34
N ALA A 627 -36.46 -1.78 -21.22
CA ALA A 627 -37.58 -1.05 -21.83
C ALA A 627 -37.58 -1.19 -23.36
N LEU A 628 -36.41 -1.06 -24.01
CA LEU A 628 -36.28 -1.25 -25.46
C LEU A 628 -36.64 -2.68 -25.90
N PHE A 629 -36.21 -3.68 -25.14
CA PHE A 629 -36.50 -5.09 -25.42
C PHE A 629 -38.01 -5.40 -25.33
N ILE A 630 -38.71 -4.84 -24.33
CA ILE A 630 -40.17 -5.00 -24.19
C ILE A 630 -40.92 -4.39 -25.39
N VAL A 631 -40.48 -3.21 -25.86
CA VAL A 631 -41.10 -2.56 -27.03
C VAL A 631 -40.98 -3.43 -28.30
N ILE A 632 -39.83 -4.08 -28.51
CA ILE A 632 -39.60 -4.96 -29.66
C ILE A 632 -40.50 -6.22 -29.59
N ILE A 633 -40.65 -6.83 -28.41
CA ILE A 633 -41.47 -8.03 -28.22
C ILE A 633 -42.97 -7.74 -28.30
N VAL A 634 -43.42 -6.54 -27.93
CA VAL A 634 -44.85 -6.21 -27.98
C VAL A 634 -45.29 -5.81 -29.39
N LEU A 635 -44.44 -5.10 -30.15
CA LEU A 635 -44.83 -4.56 -31.45
C LEU A 635 -44.66 -5.53 -32.64
N GLY A 636 -43.67 -6.43 -32.61
CA GLY A 636 -43.40 -7.35 -33.73
C GLY A 636 -44.41 -8.52 -33.84
N PRO A 637 -44.51 -9.38 -32.81
CA PRO A 637 -45.44 -10.53 -32.79
C PRO A 637 -46.92 -10.11 -32.84
N GLY A 638 -47.27 -8.97 -32.24
CA GLY A 638 -48.65 -8.45 -32.23
C GLY A 638 -49.15 -8.09 -33.62
N ARG A 639 -48.30 -7.47 -34.46
CA ARG A 639 -48.64 -7.10 -35.83
C ARG A 639 -48.78 -8.33 -36.74
N TRP A 640 -47.91 -9.33 -36.59
CA TRP A 640 -48.02 -10.60 -37.35
C TRP A 640 -49.27 -11.41 -36.98
N ALA A 641 -49.58 -11.53 -35.67
CA ALA A 641 -50.79 -12.23 -35.22
C ALA A 641 -52.08 -11.55 -35.70
N TYR A 642 -52.10 -10.21 -35.76
CA TYR A 642 -53.21 -9.43 -36.28
C TYR A 642 -53.42 -9.65 -37.79
N TYR A 643 -52.34 -9.69 -38.59
CA TYR A 643 -52.40 -9.97 -40.02
C TYR A 643 -52.91 -11.38 -40.34
N GLU A 644 -52.40 -12.41 -39.64
CA GLU A 644 -52.89 -13.78 -39.86
C GLU A 644 -54.36 -13.92 -39.42
N TYR A 645 -54.78 -13.22 -38.36
CA TYR A 645 -56.19 -13.18 -37.95
C TYR A 645 -57.11 -12.63 -39.05
N LEU A 646 -56.74 -11.51 -39.66
CA LEU A 646 -57.52 -10.88 -40.73
C LEU A 646 -57.60 -11.76 -41.99
N ARG A 647 -56.49 -12.37 -42.40
CA ARG A 647 -56.45 -13.31 -43.52
C ARG A 647 -57.36 -14.53 -43.28
N GLN A 648 -57.30 -15.13 -42.09
CA GLN A 648 -58.15 -16.26 -41.72
C GLN A 648 -59.64 -15.89 -41.66
N LYS A 649 -59.96 -14.64 -41.33
CA LYS A 649 -61.33 -14.12 -41.38
C LYS A 649 -61.87 -14.13 -42.81
N VAL A 650 -61.11 -13.57 -43.77
CA VAL A 650 -61.53 -13.55 -45.18
C VAL A 650 -61.69 -14.96 -45.75
N ILE A 651 -60.75 -15.88 -45.47
CA ILE A 651 -60.86 -17.29 -45.90
C ILE A 651 -62.15 -17.96 -45.41
N ARG A 652 -62.61 -17.62 -44.20
CA ARG A 652 -63.84 -18.16 -43.61
C ARG A 652 -65.10 -17.58 -44.25
N GLU A 653 -65.06 -16.32 -44.66
CA GLU A 653 -66.18 -15.58 -45.24
C GLU A 653 -66.28 -15.74 -46.77
N SER A 654 -65.28 -16.35 -47.41
CA SER A 654 -65.23 -16.66 -48.85
C SER A 654 -65.18 -18.19 -49.09
N PRO A 655 -66.31 -18.91 -48.90
CA PRO A 655 -66.33 -20.36 -49.06
C PRO A 655 -66.08 -20.79 -50.50
N LEU A 656 -65.53 -21.98 -50.67
CA LEU A 656 -65.27 -22.60 -51.97
C LEU A 656 -66.30 -23.71 -52.25
N ALA A 657 -66.88 -23.72 -53.45
CA ALA A 657 -67.59 -24.88 -54.00
C ALA A 657 -66.58 -25.86 -54.58
N HIS A 658 -66.77 -27.16 -54.37
CA HIS A 658 -65.94 -28.20 -54.98
C HIS A 658 -66.61 -28.71 -56.26
N LEU A 659 -65.85 -28.69 -57.37
CA LEU A 659 -66.31 -29.19 -58.65
C LEU A 659 -65.54 -30.46 -59.02
N GLU A 660 -66.29 -31.52 -59.35
CA GLU A 660 -65.70 -32.73 -59.90
C GLU A 660 -65.21 -32.48 -61.33
N GLY A 661 -63.91 -32.68 -61.53
CA GLY A 661 -63.31 -32.64 -62.86
C GLY A 661 -63.85 -33.74 -63.79
N GLY A 662 -63.43 -33.66 -65.05
CA GLY A 662 -63.86 -34.58 -66.10
C GLY A 662 -63.70 -34.00 -67.49
N GLU A 663 -64.23 -34.71 -68.48
CA GLU A 663 -64.41 -34.19 -69.84
C GLU A 663 -65.62 -33.24 -69.84
N ILE A 664 -65.42 -32.00 -70.29
CA ILE A 664 -66.43 -30.94 -70.38
C ILE A 664 -66.70 -30.59 -71.84
N ILE A 665 -67.90 -30.05 -72.09
CA ILE A 665 -68.26 -29.42 -73.36
C ILE A 665 -68.01 -27.92 -73.23
N PHE A 666 -66.93 -27.43 -73.83
CA PHE A 666 -66.55 -26.02 -73.83
C PHE A 666 -67.03 -25.34 -75.12
N GLY A 667 -67.60 -24.13 -75.01
CA GLY A 667 -68.05 -23.32 -76.14
C GLY A 667 -69.36 -23.78 -76.80
N THR A 668 -69.59 -23.30 -78.02
CA THR A 668 -70.86 -23.45 -78.76
C THR A 668 -70.64 -23.99 -80.16
N ASP A 669 -71.61 -24.80 -80.63
CA ASP A 669 -71.62 -25.36 -81.99
C ASP A 669 -71.64 -24.24 -83.04
N SER A 670 -70.83 -24.38 -84.09
CA SER A 670 -70.71 -23.45 -85.22
C SER A 670 -72.03 -23.00 -85.84
N SER A 671 -73.09 -23.81 -85.76
CA SER A 671 -74.41 -23.51 -86.33
C SER A 671 -75.22 -22.48 -85.52
N THR A 672 -74.89 -22.27 -84.25
CA THR A 672 -75.62 -21.35 -83.34
C THR A 672 -74.70 -20.41 -82.56
N ARG A 673 -73.43 -20.29 -82.98
CA ARG A 673 -72.37 -19.56 -82.28
C ARG A 673 -72.41 -18.06 -82.59
N PHE A 674 -72.42 -17.21 -81.56
CA PHE A 674 -72.23 -15.77 -81.68
C PHE A 674 -70.73 -15.40 -81.83
N GLU A 675 -70.42 -14.16 -82.24
CA GLU A 675 -69.03 -13.73 -82.47
C GLU A 675 -68.16 -13.78 -81.20
N ASP A 676 -68.78 -13.57 -80.04
CA ASP A 676 -68.19 -13.55 -78.71
C ASP A 676 -68.22 -14.93 -78.02
N GLU A 677 -68.42 -16.02 -78.76
CA GLU A 677 -68.44 -17.37 -78.22
C GLU A 677 -67.31 -18.25 -78.80
N PRO A 678 -66.60 -19.03 -77.94
CA PRO A 678 -65.59 -19.96 -78.41
C PRO A 678 -66.21 -21.13 -79.18
N ALA A 679 -65.44 -21.69 -80.11
CA ALA A 679 -65.87 -22.87 -80.85
C ALA A 679 -66.00 -24.09 -79.93
N LEU A 680 -66.98 -24.95 -80.21
CA LEU A 680 -67.20 -26.17 -79.45
C LEU A 680 -65.95 -27.07 -79.43
N GLU A 681 -65.46 -27.37 -78.23
CA GLU A 681 -64.31 -28.26 -77.96
C GLU A 681 -64.64 -29.17 -76.77
N LYS A 682 -64.13 -30.41 -76.80
CA LYS A 682 -64.09 -31.28 -75.62
C LYS A 682 -62.76 -31.10 -74.90
N ARG A 683 -62.82 -30.68 -73.64
CA ARG A 683 -61.63 -30.43 -72.81
C ARG A 683 -61.69 -31.27 -71.54
N LYS A 684 -60.56 -31.80 -71.09
CA LYS A 684 -60.47 -32.40 -69.76
C LYS A 684 -60.01 -31.34 -68.76
N VAL A 685 -60.77 -31.19 -67.68
CA VAL A 685 -60.47 -30.27 -66.57
C VAL A 685 -60.33 -31.10 -65.29
N ASP A 686 -59.31 -30.82 -64.47
CA ASP A 686 -59.11 -31.50 -63.20
C ASP A 686 -60.12 -31.00 -62.14
N SER A 687 -60.33 -31.77 -61.07
CA SER A 687 -61.18 -31.30 -59.97
C SER A 687 -60.54 -30.11 -59.29
N PHE A 688 -61.32 -29.07 -59.02
CA PHE A 688 -60.86 -27.84 -58.41
C PHE A 688 -61.96 -27.29 -57.50
N SER A 689 -61.62 -26.24 -56.77
CA SER A 689 -62.56 -25.51 -55.95
C SER A 689 -62.64 -24.06 -56.37
N ILE A 690 -63.82 -23.46 -56.44
CA ILE A 690 -64.01 -22.06 -56.84
C ILE A 690 -64.82 -21.31 -55.79
N GLU A 691 -64.53 -20.02 -55.59
CA GLU A 691 -65.30 -19.17 -54.69
C GLU A 691 -66.77 -19.16 -55.11
N THR A 692 -67.64 -19.35 -54.13
CA THR A 692 -69.10 -19.39 -54.37
C THR A 692 -69.65 -18.04 -54.82
N MET A 693 -68.91 -16.95 -54.58
CA MET A 693 -69.27 -15.56 -54.86
C MET A 693 -68.05 -14.84 -55.47
N GLU A 694 -68.28 -13.71 -56.11
CA GLU A 694 -67.22 -12.79 -56.53
C GLU A 694 -66.51 -12.16 -55.31
N VAL A 695 -65.26 -11.73 -55.46
CA VAL A 695 -64.53 -11.04 -54.40
C VAL A 695 -65.17 -9.69 -54.11
N THR A 696 -65.57 -9.45 -52.87
CA THR A 696 -66.25 -8.21 -52.47
C THR A 696 -65.29 -7.07 -52.12
N ASN A 697 -65.77 -5.82 -52.13
CA ASN A 697 -64.99 -4.66 -51.68
C ASN A 697 -64.47 -4.82 -50.24
N VAL A 698 -65.30 -5.33 -49.31
CA VAL A 698 -64.87 -5.53 -47.92
C VAL A 698 -63.79 -6.60 -47.79
N HIS A 699 -63.86 -7.66 -48.60
CA HIS A 699 -62.83 -8.71 -48.59
C HIS A 699 -61.53 -8.25 -49.24
N TYR A 700 -61.62 -7.47 -50.33
CA TYR A 700 -60.45 -6.85 -50.97
C TYR A 700 -59.76 -5.85 -50.04
N ARG A 701 -60.54 -5.05 -49.30
CA ARG A 701 -60.02 -4.04 -48.36
C ARG A 701 -59.14 -4.61 -47.27
N VAL A 702 -59.43 -5.81 -46.78
CA VAL A 702 -58.56 -6.48 -45.81
C VAL A 702 -57.16 -6.74 -46.40
N CYS A 703 -57.06 -7.10 -47.68
CA CYS A 703 -55.76 -7.30 -48.33
C CYS A 703 -54.96 -5.98 -48.46
N VAL A 704 -55.66 -4.87 -48.70
CA VAL A 704 -55.06 -3.52 -48.73
C VAL A 704 -54.63 -3.08 -47.33
N GLU A 705 -55.45 -3.29 -46.29
CA GLU A 705 -55.14 -2.93 -44.89
C GLU A 705 -53.90 -3.65 -44.33
N VAL A 706 -53.57 -4.82 -44.86
CA VAL A 706 -52.37 -5.58 -44.47
C VAL A 706 -51.16 -5.32 -45.38
N ASP A 707 -51.22 -4.29 -46.22
CA ASP A 707 -50.17 -3.86 -47.16
C ASP A 707 -49.77 -4.97 -48.18
N VAL A 708 -50.70 -5.84 -48.58
CA VAL A 708 -50.44 -6.90 -49.58
C VAL A 708 -50.99 -6.56 -50.96
N CYS A 709 -52.19 -5.96 -51.02
CA CYS A 709 -52.81 -5.52 -52.27
C CYS A 709 -52.78 -3.99 -52.41
N ASP A 710 -52.66 -3.49 -53.64
CA ASP A 710 -52.93 -2.08 -53.94
C ASP A 710 -54.43 -1.82 -54.04
N GLU A 711 -54.88 -0.60 -53.72
CA GLU A 711 -56.26 -0.16 -53.96
C GLU A 711 -56.66 -0.31 -55.45
N PRO A 712 -57.95 -0.54 -55.76
CA PRO A 712 -58.43 -0.53 -57.14
C PRO A 712 -58.08 0.77 -57.85
N LYS A 713 -57.96 0.75 -59.18
CA LYS A 713 -57.49 1.92 -59.94
C LYS A 713 -58.43 3.13 -59.85
N ASP A 714 -59.71 2.87 -59.59
CA ASP A 714 -60.71 3.87 -59.21
C ASP A 714 -61.34 3.44 -57.88
N THR A 715 -61.29 4.30 -56.88
CA THR A 715 -61.74 4.01 -55.51
C THR A 715 -63.14 4.55 -55.20
N GLU A 716 -63.82 5.24 -56.13
CA GLU A 716 -65.09 5.90 -55.84
C GLU A 716 -66.14 4.94 -55.25
N PHE A 717 -66.28 3.75 -55.85
CA PHE A 717 -67.16 2.69 -55.35
C PHE A 717 -66.57 1.95 -54.15
N TYR A 718 -65.26 1.71 -54.17
CA TYR A 718 -64.53 0.94 -53.17
C TYR A 718 -64.47 1.64 -51.80
N ASP A 719 -64.41 2.97 -51.74
CA ASP A 719 -64.31 3.75 -50.49
C ASP A 719 -65.67 3.89 -49.77
N GLN A 720 -66.77 3.68 -50.48
CA GLN A 720 -68.11 3.86 -49.94
C GLN A 720 -68.64 2.58 -49.30
N ARG A 721 -68.79 2.58 -47.98
CA ARG A 721 -69.26 1.39 -47.22
C ARG A 721 -70.59 0.77 -47.68
N ARG A 722 -71.44 1.52 -48.39
CA ARG A 722 -72.68 0.97 -48.97
C ARG A 722 -72.43 -0.10 -50.03
N PHE A 723 -71.25 -0.13 -50.64
CA PHE A 723 -70.84 -1.12 -51.64
C PHE A 723 -69.92 -2.21 -51.05
N ASP A 724 -69.79 -2.32 -49.73
CA ASP A 724 -68.89 -3.27 -49.07
C ASP A 724 -69.11 -4.73 -49.52
N LEU A 725 -70.37 -5.13 -49.80
CA LEU A 725 -70.75 -6.47 -50.25
C LEU A 725 -70.93 -6.61 -51.78
N HIS A 726 -70.67 -5.55 -52.54
CA HIS A 726 -70.63 -5.61 -54.01
C HIS A 726 -69.28 -6.19 -54.46
N PRO A 727 -69.20 -6.79 -55.66
CA PRO A 727 -67.92 -7.20 -56.23
C PRO A 727 -66.96 -6.01 -56.34
N VAL A 728 -65.68 -6.26 -56.09
CA VAL A 728 -64.64 -5.28 -56.33
C VAL A 728 -64.48 -5.08 -57.85
N VAL A 729 -64.49 -3.81 -58.27
CA VAL A 729 -64.38 -3.39 -59.67
C VAL A 729 -63.19 -2.47 -59.87
N HIS A 730 -62.85 -2.13 -61.12
CA HIS A 730 -61.65 -1.36 -61.46
C HIS A 730 -60.33 -2.01 -61.04
N VAL A 731 -60.31 -3.34 -60.96
CA VAL A 731 -59.14 -4.15 -60.64
C VAL A 731 -58.47 -4.69 -61.90
N THR A 732 -57.15 -4.61 -61.93
CA THR A 732 -56.32 -5.22 -62.97
C THR A 732 -56.17 -6.73 -62.75
N LEU A 733 -55.74 -7.47 -63.78
CA LEU A 733 -55.44 -8.89 -63.65
C LEU A 733 -54.38 -9.14 -62.55
N GLU A 734 -53.32 -8.34 -62.51
CA GLU A 734 -52.25 -8.44 -61.52
C GLU A 734 -52.75 -8.23 -60.08
N GLN A 735 -53.68 -7.30 -59.88
CA GLN A 735 -54.31 -7.07 -58.57
C GLN A 735 -55.19 -8.26 -58.15
N ALA A 736 -55.94 -8.83 -59.08
CA ALA A 736 -56.75 -10.02 -58.84
C ALA A 736 -55.88 -11.25 -58.52
N GLU A 737 -54.78 -11.47 -59.24
CA GLU A 737 -53.81 -12.54 -58.97
C GLU A 737 -53.15 -12.37 -57.60
N THR A 738 -52.73 -11.14 -57.26
CA THR A 738 -52.11 -10.82 -55.96
C THR A 738 -53.06 -11.13 -54.81
N TYR A 739 -54.33 -10.76 -54.94
CA TYR A 739 -55.36 -11.06 -53.94
C TYR A 739 -55.58 -12.57 -53.77
N CYS A 740 -55.76 -13.31 -54.87
CA CYS A 740 -55.95 -14.75 -54.79
C CYS A 740 -54.71 -15.45 -54.18
N ALA A 741 -53.50 -15.03 -54.57
CA ALA A 741 -52.26 -15.56 -54.02
C ALA A 741 -52.13 -15.29 -52.51
N TRP A 742 -52.54 -14.12 -52.02
CA TRP A 742 -52.59 -13.80 -50.60
C TRP A 742 -53.47 -14.78 -49.82
N LEU A 743 -54.62 -15.18 -50.37
CA LEU A 743 -55.48 -16.21 -49.77
C LEU A 743 -54.93 -17.65 -49.90
N GLY A 744 -53.82 -17.85 -50.62
CA GLY A 744 -53.33 -19.19 -50.99
C GLY A 744 -54.19 -19.87 -52.05
N ARG A 745 -54.83 -19.07 -52.90
CA ARG A 745 -55.69 -19.42 -54.03
C ARG A 745 -55.05 -18.89 -55.32
N ARG A 746 -55.74 -19.01 -56.46
CA ARG A 746 -55.36 -18.48 -57.78
C ARG A 746 -56.61 -18.02 -58.53
N LEU A 747 -56.47 -17.36 -59.67
CA LEU A 747 -57.62 -17.16 -60.56
C LEU A 747 -57.96 -18.48 -61.31
N PRO A 748 -59.23 -18.72 -61.68
CA PRO A 748 -59.59 -19.84 -62.55
C PRO A 748 -59.04 -19.62 -63.97
N ASP A 749 -58.84 -20.70 -64.70
CA ASP A 749 -58.75 -20.62 -66.16
C ASP A 749 -60.15 -20.58 -66.81
N THR A 750 -60.24 -20.31 -68.12
CA THR A 750 -61.55 -20.20 -68.79
C THR A 750 -62.31 -21.52 -68.84
N TYR A 751 -61.63 -22.67 -68.78
CA TYR A 751 -62.25 -23.99 -68.83
C TYR A 751 -62.82 -24.37 -67.48
N GLU A 752 -62.09 -24.08 -66.41
CA GLU A 752 -62.54 -24.17 -65.02
C GLU A 752 -63.75 -23.27 -64.79
N TRP A 753 -63.67 -22.00 -65.22
CA TRP A 753 -64.78 -21.07 -65.10
C TRP A 753 -66.04 -21.58 -65.81
N GLU A 754 -65.89 -22.08 -67.05
CA GLU A 754 -67.04 -22.59 -67.81
C GLU A 754 -67.58 -23.91 -67.24
N LEU A 755 -66.73 -24.80 -66.70
CA LEU A 755 -67.18 -25.96 -65.93
C LEU A 755 -67.98 -25.53 -64.70
N ALA A 756 -67.55 -24.49 -63.99
CA ALA A 756 -68.32 -23.93 -62.88
C ALA A 756 -69.68 -23.39 -63.33
N ALA A 757 -69.74 -22.75 -64.51
CA ALA A 757 -70.95 -22.15 -65.03
C ALA A 757 -71.89 -23.11 -65.77
N ARG A 758 -71.43 -24.27 -66.25
CA ARG A 758 -72.23 -25.15 -67.10
C ARG A 758 -72.23 -26.62 -66.68
N GLY A 759 -71.49 -26.98 -65.64
CA GLY A 759 -71.29 -28.38 -65.30
C GLY A 759 -70.69 -29.20 -66.45
N ARG A 760 -70.72 -30.52 -66.32
CA ARG A 760 -70.26 -31.46 -67.36
C ARG A 760 -71.31 -31.71 -68.46
N ASP A 761 -72.56 -31.36 -68.21
CA ASP A 761 -73.68 -31.53 -69.12
C ASP A 761 -73.79 -30.42 -70.17
N GLY A 762 -73.06 -29.31 -69.99
CA GLY A 762 -73.00 -28.24 -70.99
C GLY A 762 -74.30 -27.47 -71.11
N ARG A 763 -75.05 -27.33 -70.01
CA ARG A 763 -76.28 -26.53 -69.93
C ARG A 763 -76.07 -25.08 -70.45
N PRO A 764 -77.11 -24.41 -70.96
CA PRO A 764 -76.99 -23.07 -71.53
C PRO A 764 -76.81 -21.95 -70.49
N TRP A 765 -77.18 -22.20 -69.23
CA TRP A 765 -77.17 -21.25 -68.13
C TRP A 765 -76.70 -21.89 -66.81
N PRO A 766 -76.21 -21.14 -65.81
CA PRO A 766 -75.70 -21.69 -64.55
C PRO A 766 -76.65 -22.60 -63.76
N TRP A 767 -77.96 -22.34 -63.79
CA TRP A 767 -78.96 -23.09 -63.02
C TRP A 767 -79.38 -24.41 -63.69
N ASP A 768 -80.15 -25.23 -62.99
CA ASP A 768 -80.76 -26.43 -63.57
C ASP A 768 -81.90 -26.05 -64.53
N GLY A 769 -81.80 -26.48 -65.79
CA GLY A 769 -82.80 -26.25 -66.84
C GLY A 769 -82.27 -25.43 -68.02
N ASP A 770 -83.14 -25.15 -68.98
CA ASP A 770 -82.86 -24.36 -70.18
C ASP A 770 -83.71 -23.06 -70.26
N GLU A 771 -84.37 -22.71 -69.17
CA GLU A 771 -85.18 -21.49 -69.05
C GLU A 771 -84.31 -20.24 -69.26
N PHE A 772 -84.80 -19.30 -70.08
CA PHE A 772 -84.12 -18.03 -70.31
C PHE A 772 -84.04 -17.21 -69.01
N PRO A 773 -82.94 -16.46 -68.79
CA PRO A 773 -82.79 -15.61 -67.61
C PRO A 773 -83.94 -14.62 -67.46
N THR A 774 -84.39 -14.46 -66.22
CA THR A 774 -85.28 -13.38 -65.80
C THR A 774 -84.54 -12.44 -64.85
N VAL A 775 -85.16 -11.30 -64.51
CA VAL A 775 -84.58 -10.31 -63.55
C VAL A 775 -84.27 -10.90 -62.16
N ASN A 776 -84.72 -12.11 -61.85
CA ASN A 776 -84.44 -12.81 -60.59
C ASN A 776 -83.26 -13.81 -60.69
N HIS A 777 -82.71 -14.02 -61.89
CA HIS A 777 -81.61 -14.96 -62.13
C HIS A 777 -80.23 -14.28 -62.13
N ALA A 778 -80.13 -13.05 -62.63
CA ALA A 778 -78.85 -12.41 -62.83
C ALA A 778 -78.98 -10.88 -62.94
N ASN A 779 -77.90 -10.18 -62.59
CA ASN A 779 -77.76 -8.75 -62.82
C ASN A 779 -77.20 -8.50 -64.23
N VAL A 780 -78.07 -8.48 -65.25
CA VAL A 780 -77.72 -8.27 -66.68
C VAL A 780 -78.83 -7.50 -67.41
N ILE A 781 -78.53 -6.98 -68.61
CA ILE A 781 -79.54 -6.40 -69.49
C ILE A 781 -80.38 -7.52 -70.11
N LEU A 782 -81.70 -7.48 -69.88
CA LEU A 782 -82.65 -8.50 -70.35
C LEU A 782 -83.76 -7.90 -71.19
N LEU A 783 -84.12 -8.56 -72.29
CA LEU A 783 -85.34 -8.25 -73.03
C LEU A 783 -86.53 -8.89 -72.30
N LEU A 784 -87.41 -8.07 -71.74
CA LEU A 784 -88.59 -8.54 -70.99
C LEU A 784 -89.72 -8.97 -71.92
N ASP A 785 -89.93 -8.21 -73.00
CA ASP A 785 -90.95 -8.52 -74.01
C ASP A 785 -90.49 -8.10 -75.41
N SER A 786 -90.34 -9.10 -76.28
CA SER A 786 -89.95 -8.90 -77.68
C SER A 786 -91.01 -8.18 -78.53
N ALA A 787 -92.29 -8.25 -78.16
CA ALA A 787 -93.36 -7.62 -78.93
C ALA A 787 -93.46 -6.11 -78.66
N SER A 788 -93.23 -5.68 -77.42
CA SER A 788 -93.21 -4.27 -77.01
C SER A 788 -91.81 -3.63 -77.03
N ASN A 789 -90.76 -4.42 -77.26
CA ASN A 789 -89.35 -4.00 -77.16
C ASN A 789 -89.02 -3.40 -75.79
N GLU A 790 -89.56 -3.99 -74.72
CA GLU A 790 -89.30 -3.60 -73.33
C GLU A 790 -88.03 -4.28 -72.81
N TRP A 791 -87.08 -3.48 -72.35
CA TRP A 791 -85.78 -3.93 -71.84
C TRP A 791 -85.63 -3.57 -70.35
N TYR A 792 -85.12 -4.51 -69.57
CA TYR A 792 -84.59 -4.29 -68.22
C TYR A 792 -83.10 -4.01 -68.31
N ALA A 793 -82.65 -2.88 -67.73
CA ALA A 793 -81.25 -2.51 -67.65
C ALA A 793 -80.89 -2.12 -66.21
N PRO A 794 -79.99 -2.86 -65.55
CA PRO A 794 -79.42 -2.46 -64.27
C PRO A 794 -78.64 -1.13 -64.35
N THR A 795 -78.41 -0.51 -63.18
CA THR A 795 -77.67 0.77 -63.09
C THR A 795 -76.26 0.63 -62.53
N GLY A 796 -75.84 -0.59 -62.18
CA GLY A 796 -74.55 -0.89 -61.57
C GLY A 796 -74.46 -2.33 -61.08
N THR A 797 -73.38 -2.63 -60.36
CA THR A 797 -73.21 -3.91 -59.65
C THR A 797 -74.23 -4.04 -58.51
N GLU A 798 -74.50 -5.27 -58.10
CA GLU A 798 -75.37 -5.63 -56.97
C GLU A 798 -74.57 -6.45 -55.95
N GLN A 799 -75.06 -6.52 -54.71
CA GLN A 799 -74.45 -7.33 -53.66
C GLN A 799 -74.38 -8.80 -54.10
N VAL A 800 -73.22 -9.43 -53.87
CA VAL A 800 -73.01 -10.84 -54.23
C VAL A 800 -74.04 -11.74 -53.54
N GLY A 801 -74.57 -12.71 -54.28
CA GLY A 801 -75.59 -13.66 -53.80
C GLY A 801 -77.02 -13.15 -53.82
N SER A 802 -77.29 -11.96 -54.36
CA SER A 802 -78.65 -11.38 -54.45
C SER A 802 -79.59 -12.16 -55.38
N TYR A 803 -79.06 -13.00 -56.27
CA TYR A 803 -79.82 -13.78 -57.24
C TYR A 803 -79.76 -15.29 -56.97
N PRO A 804 -80.50 -15.80 -55.97
CA PRO A 804 -80.42 -17.22 -55.58
C PRO A 804 -80.95 -18.19 -56.65
N LEU A 805 -81.78 -17.73 -57.59
CA LEU A 805 -82.23 -18.55 -58.73
C LEU A 805 -81.16 -18.70 -59.81
N GLY A 806 -80.15 -17.81 -59.84
CA GLY A 806 -79.01 -17.89 -60.75
C GLY A 806 -77.91 -18.86 -60.31
N ARG A 807 -78.09 -19.51 -59.16
CA ARG A 807 -77.07 -20.35 -58.53
C ARG A 807 -76.92 -21.70 -59.23
N THR A 808 -75.68 -22.17 -59.38
CA THR A 808 -75.38 -23.51 -59.88
C THR A 808 -75.77 -24.61 -58.87
N PRO A 809 -75.91 -25.88 -59.31
CA PRO A 809 -76.13 -27.01 -58.41
C PRO A 809 -75.04 -27.14 -57.33
N GLU A 810 -73.79 -26.81 -57.69
CA GLU A 810 -72.62 -26.81 -56.81
C GLU A 810 -72.59 -25.60 -55.84
N GLY A 811 -73.53 -24.67 -55.98
CA GLY A 811 -73.70 -23.54 -55.06
C GLY A 811 -72.92 -22.29 -55.43
N VAL A 812 -72.54 -22.12 -56.70
CA VAL A 812 -71.83 -20.95 -57.20
C VAL A 812 -72.83 -19.92 -57.72
N TYR A 813 -72.69 -18.68 -57.28
CA TYR A 813 -73.58 -17.56 -57.61
C TYR A 813 -72.91 -16.60 -58.58
N ASP A 814 -73.72 -15.75 -59.19
CA ASP A 814 -73.32 -14.57 -59.97
C ASP A 814 -72.32 -14.87 -61.09
N LEU A 815 -72.32 -16.09 -61.65
CA LEU A 815 -71.51 -16.39 -62.84
C LEU A 815 -72.09 -15.74 -64.10
N LEU A 816 -73.40 -15.45 -64.10
CA LEU A 816 -74.05 -14.69 -65.16
C LEU A 816 -74.25 -13.26 -64.67
N GLY A 817 -73.59 -12.30 -65.31
CA GLY A 817 -73.73 -10.88 -65.01
C GLY A 817 -73.01 -10.40 -63.77
N ASN A 818 -73.50 -9.30 -63.23
CA ASN A 818 -72.86 -8.50 -62.19
C ASN A 818 -71.53 -7.89 -62.66
N VAL A 819 -70.46 -8.66 -62.74
CA VAL A 819 -69.19 -8.22 -63.35
C VAL A 819 -68.59 -9.29 -64.25
N TRP A 820 -67.88 -8.83 -65.27
CA TRP A 820 -66.95 -9.67 -66.01
C TRP A 820 -65.86 -10.17 -65.08
N GLU A 821 -65.53 -11.46 -65.16
CA GLU A 821 -64.53 -12.05 -64.27
C GLU A 821 -63.22 -12.35 -64.98
N TRP A 822 -62.10 -11.90 -64.40
CA TRP A 822 -60.76 -12.24 -64.86
C TRP A 822 -60.50 -13.75 -64.82
N THR A 823 -59.95 -14.29 -65.93
CA THR A 823 -59.37 -15.64 -65.98
C THR A 823 -57.89 -15.58 -66.35
N THR A 824 -57.15 -16.64 -66.05
CA THR A 824 -55.72 -16.74 -66.38
C THR A 824 -55.44 -17.13 -67.83
N THR A 825 -56.47 -17.37 -68.65
CA THR A 825 -56.29 -17.87 -70.02
C THR A 825 -55.90 -16.74 -70.98
N PRO A 826 -54.71 -16.76 -71.59
CA PRO A 826 -54.28 -15.73 -72.53
C PRO A 826 -54.93 -15.93 -73.92
N MET A 827 -55.23 -14.82 -74.59
CA MET A 827 -55.62 -14.76 -75.98
C MET A 827 -54.83 -13.64 -76.67
N GLU A 828 -53.87 -14.03 -77.51
CA GLU A 828 -52.87 -13.14 -78.13
C GLU A 828 -52.11 -12.28 -77.10
N THR A 829 -52.39 -10.97 -77.01
CA THR A 829 -51.76 -10.02 -76.07
C THR A 829 -52.68 -9.60 -74.92
N ALA A 830 -53.75 -10.33 -74.69
CA ALA A 830 -54.81 -10.01 -73.74
C ALA A 830 -55.29 -11.28 -73.01
N TYR A 831 -56.24 -11.13 -72.08
CA TYR A 831 -56.76 -12.23 -71.27
C TYR A 831 -58.27 -12.34 -71.41
N ILE A 832 -58.77 -13.57 -71.26
CA ILE A 832 -60.19 -13.87 -71.35
C ILE A 832 -60.89 -13.47 -70.04
N GLN A 833 -62.00 -12.75 -70.19
CA GLN A 833 -62.99 -12.47 -69.16
C GLN A 833 -64.28 -13.21 -69.47
N ARG A 834 -64.99 -13.64 -68.42
CA ARG A 834 -66.19 -14.50 -68.55
C ARG A 834 -67.40 -13.93 -67.81
N GLY A 835 -68.59 -14.43 -68.14
CA GLY A 835 -69.82 -14.24 -67.36
C GLY A 835 -70.71 -13.06 -67.76
N GLY A 836 -70.15 -12.03 -68.39
CA GLY A 836 -70.88 -10.80 -68.66
C GLY A 836 -70.99 -9.93 -67.41
N ALA A 837 -71.45 -8.69 -67.57
CA ALA A 837 -71.66 -7.77 -66.45
C ALA A 837 -73.07 -7.16 -66.47
N TRP A 838 -73.35 -6.31 -65.48
CA TRP A 838 -74.63 -5.60 -65.34
C TRP A 838 -75.04 -4.77 -66.56
N ASP A 839 -74.08 -4.36 -67.40
CA ASP A 839 -74.26 -3.59 -68.63
C ASP A 839 -74.25 -4.48 -69.91
N SER A 840 -74.22 -5.80 -69.75
CA SER A 840 -74.12 -6.76 -70.86
C SER A 840 -75.49 -7.31 -71.25
N VAL A 841 -75.76 -7.41 -72.55
CA VAL A 841 -76.90 -8.16 -73.11
C VAL A 841 -76.47 -9.61 -73.29
N MET A 842 -77.17 -10.54 -72.65
CA MET A 842 -76.74 -11.94 -72.59
C MET A 842 -77.59 -12.87 -73.45
N TYR A 843 -76.94 -13.63 -74.33
CA TYR A 843 -77.56 -14.66 -75.17
C TYR A 843 -77.25 -16.09 -74.71
N ARG A 844 -76.06 -16.31 -74.11
CA ARG A 844 -75.60 -17.59 -73.56
C ARG A 844 -74.45 -17.35 -72.57
N ILE A 845 -74.21 -18.28 -71.65
CA ILE A 845 -73.11 -18.21 -70.65
C ILE A 845 -71.71 -18.53 -71.20
N THR A 846 -71.63 -18.91 -72.48
CA THR A 846 -70.36 -19.23 -73.18
C THR A 846 -69.60 -17.99 -73.63
N ASN A 847 -70.12 -16.79 -73.34
CA ASN A 847 -69.55 -15.53 -73.76
C ASN A 847 -68.11 -15.34 -73.26
N ILE A 848 -67.27 -14.77 -74.12
CA ILE A 848 -65.92 -14.33 -73.82
C ILE A 848 -65.75 -12.86 -74.17
N ARG A 849 -65.08 -12.12 -73.29
CA ARG A 849 -64.55 -10.80 -73.59
C ARG A 849 -63.04 -10.85 -73.47
N VAL A 850 -62.32 -10.13 -74.32
CA VAL A 850 -60.86 -10.07 -74.30
C VAL A 850 -60.43 -8.68 -73.85
N SER A 851 -59.61 -8.61 -72.81
CA SER A 851 -59.13 -7.33 -72.25
C SER A 851 -57.64 -7.38 -71.93
N VAL A 852 -56.95 -6.24 -72.07
CA VAL A 852 -55.53 -6.10 -71.72
C VAL A 852 -55.42 -5.96 -70.19
N ASP A 853 -54.45 -6.64 -69.60
CA ASP A 853 -54.21 -6.78 -68.15
C ASP A 853 -54.29 -5.48 -67.33
N LYS A 854 -53.93 -4.34 -67.94
CA LYS A 854 -53.79 -3.02 -67.29
C LYS A 854 -55.00 -2.09 -67.40
N GLN A 855 -56.07 -2.47 -68.09
CA GLN A 855 -57.22 -1.58 -68.28
C GLN A 855 -58.29 -1.82 -67.20
N PRO A 856 -58.41 -0.95 -66.18
CA PRO A 856 -59.47 -1.07 -65.19
C PRO A 856 -60.83 -0.72 -65.82
N ASP A 857 -61.86 -1.46 -65.44
CA ASP A 857 -63.23 -1.29 -65.94
C ASP A 857 -64.21 -1.37 -64.76
N SER A 858 -65.22 -0.50 -64.76
CA SER A 858 -66.31 -0.45 -63.77
C SER A 858 -67.19 -1.69 -63.76
N ALA A 859 -67.06 -2.53 -64.79
CA ALA A 859 -67.83 -3.75 -64.98
C ALA A 859 -66.96 -5.03 -64.90
N VAL A 860 -65.72 -4.95 -64.40
CA VAL A 860 -64.80 -6.10 -64.30
C VAL A 860 -64.35 -6.31 -62.85
N GLY A 861 -64.56 -7.53 -62.36
CA GLY A 861 -64.05 -8.04 -61.10
C GLY A 861 -63.45 -9.43 -61.27
N PHE A 862 -63.54 -10.27 -60.24
CA PHE A 862 -62.97 -11.62 -60.27
C PHE A 862 -63.47 -12.49 -59.11
N ARG A 863 -63.20 -13.79 -59.22
CA ARG A 863 -63.30 -14.77 -58.14
C ARG A 863 -62.06 -15.66 -58.12
N CYS A 864 -61.73 -16.23 -56.97
CA CYS A 864 -60.59 -17.13 -56.84
C CYS A 864 -61.00 -18.62 -56.94
N ALA A 865 -60.03 -19.44 -57.34
CA ALA A 865 -60.06 -20.89 -57.41
C ALA A 865 -58.86 -21.53 -56.68
N ARG A 866 -58.94 -22.82 -56.39
CA ARG A 866 -57.90 -23.60 -55.72
C ARG A 866 -57.76 -24.99 -56.32
#